data_AF-A0A4R5BS07-F1
#
_entry.id   AF-A0A4R5BS07-F1
#
_cell.length_a   1.000
_cell.length_b   1.000
_cell.length_c   1.000
_cell.angle_alpha   90.00
_cell.angle_beta   90.00
_cell.angle_gamma   90.00
#
_symmetry.space_group_name_H-M   'P 1'
#
loop_
_entity.id
_entity.type
_entity.pdbx_description
1 polymer ?
#
loop_
_entity_poly.entity_id
_entity_poly.type
_entity_poly.pdbx_seq_one_letter_code
_entity_poly.pdbx_strand_id
1 'polypeptide(L)'
;MRGPWRAALALALHIGFFVVSLGLVAGLLMMAGMTFRRDTVGGLKVAIAAVVVGAIFVIGLRAVLRNRVRPRGVPVDRVSQPNLWRTIDQLVDATDSPLPDEIRITSEPGVAIRENTALLGLRTRTRYLEIGLPMLAALTTSELGASLAHAVGRLTGRSKLTVTAHRVLASVQRTVDGLTTGPVKWLFVGYARLFTAIAVTTTKELVLAGDAAAVRVAGKRTAVMALRKSVAVEIGWREYADAYLSMAAGIGHAPDVLLGFRSFMDHPARKPALAERAKQTIAEERGELPVRARVELMKRLKAADKEADERPAFAILRKPRHAVPELEDRLLVDSLGPRMQWPEVVRQAGAAQAAEKAAQLSAAAHQCGLGADPTIQGILAAIHRGHGRDLINPVLNPGLHPSMIDQTAEDTLTELLGCTVIDALICARRAHHELDWGGPPAVRLANGRPLDPDRLVRPAVADPRLIPGLHRVLVDLGVPLHHTREPAEEPEPSLAGIVSPVQCSGEAYDLLVSDRGLLLLPSDASAAKRLLAGTLARLREAEQEQLSELASQPVNELLERSGAQWVDSRDVASARLHQEKAGWSLEMDLYLDEYAMSTLDEVRVAPGNDDGVSVLTLHSTADGVEHGDPYHGLDELMGARMELDEPALPLE
;
A
#
# COMPACT_ATOMS: atom_id res chain seq x y z
N MET A 1 21.84 34.03 9.42
CA MET A 1 20.77 35.03 9.26
C MET A 1 20.03 34.88 7.90
N ARG A 2 19.36 33.75 7.61
CA ARG A 2 18.75 33.50 6.28
C ARG A 2 17.33 32.87 6.27
N GLY A 3 16.72 32.62 7.44
CA GLY A 3 15.42 31.94 7.58
C GLY A 3 14.19 32.72 7.07
N PRO A 4 13.93 33.95 7.56
CA PRO A 4 12.64 34.62 7.30
C PRO A 4 12.47 35.10 5.86
N TRP A 5 13.56 35.44 5.15
CA TRP A 5 13.50 35.85 3.74
C TRP A 5 12.97 34.73 2.83
N ARG A 6 13.41 33.48 3.04
CA ARG A 6 12.97 32.34 2.21
C ARG A 6 11.51 32.00 2.48
N ALA A 7 11.07 32.10 3.74
CA ALA A 7 9.65 31.97 4.08
C ALA A 7 8.81 33.08 3.43
N ALA A 8 9.28 34.33 3.46
CA ALA A 8 8.63 35.45 2.77
C ALA A 8 8.59 35.25 1.24
N LEU A 9 9.69 34.78 0.64
CA LEU A 9 9.76 34.48 -0.79
C LEU A 9 8.81 33.34 -1.17
N ALA A 10 8.73 32.27 -0.37
CA ALA A 10 7.78 31.18 -0.59
C ALA A 10 6.34 31.71 -0.54
N LEU A 11 5.99 32.49 0.48
CA LEU A 11 4.66 33.09 0.60
C LEU A 11 4.37 34.07 -0.55
N ALA A 12 5.35 34.85 -0.99
CA ALA A 12 5.23 35.72 -2.16
C ALA A 12 5.02 34.93 -3.45
N LEU A 13 5.72 33.80 -3.63
CA LEU A 13 5.49 32.88 -4.75
C LEU A 13 4.08 32.29 -4.71
N HIS A 14 3.61 31.88 -3.53
CA HIS A 14 2.26 31.33 -3.37
C HIS A 14 1.19 32.36 -3.71
N ILE A 15 1.28 33.57 -3.16
CA ILE A 15 0.34 34.67 -3.49
C ILE A 15 0.48 35.04 -4.98
N GLY A 16 1.70 35.15 -5.47
CA GLY A 16 2.03 35.50 -6.85
C GLY A 16 1.46 34.52 -7.86
N PHE A 17 1.46 33.21 -7.57
CA PHE A 17 0.84 32.19 -8.42
C PHE A 17 -0.62 32.53 -8.73
N PHE A 18 -1.43 32.79 -7.70
CA PHE A 18 -2.85 33.12 -7.90
C PHE A 18 -3.06 34.50 -8.53
N VAL A 19 -2.22 35.49 -8.19
CA VAL A 19 -2.31 36.85 -8.77
C VAL A 19 -1.97 36.83 -10.27
N VAL A 20 -0.90 36.13 -10.66
CA VAL A 20 -0.47 36.01 -12.06
C VAL A 20 -1.50 35.23 -12.87
N SER A 21 -2.04 34.13 -12.33
CA SER A 21 -3.10 33.38 -13.01
C SER A 21 -4.36 34.23 -13.22
N LEU A 22 -4.78 35.00 -12.21
CA LEU A 22 -5.91 35.91 -12.34
C LEU A 22 -5.64 37.01 -13.38
N GLY A 23 -4.45 37.59 -13.36
CA GLY A 23 -4.00 38.59 -14.34
C GLY A 23 -3.97 38.05 -15.77
N LEU A 24 -3.52 36.80 -15.96
CA LEU A 24 -3.52 36.12 -17.26
C LEU A 24 -4.95 35.95 -17.80
N VAL A 25 -5.88 35.48 -16.97
CA VAL A 25 -7.30 35.33 -17.37
C VAL A 25 -7.91 36.69 -17.72
N ALA A 26 -7.69 37.71 -16.90
CA ALA A 26 -8.17 39.07 -17.16
C ALA A 26 -7.57 39.66 -18.45
N GLY A 27 -6.27 39.44 -18.68
CA GLY A 27 -5.57 39.88 -19.89
C GLY A 27 -6.10 39.20 -21.15
N LEU A 28 -6.35 37.89 -21.11
CA LEU A 28 -6.95 37.16 -22.23
C LEU A 28 -8.38 37.64 -22.53
N LEU A 29 -9.19 37.91 -21.50
CA LEU A 29 -10.53 38.47 -21.67
C LEU A 29 -10.49 39.89 -22.26
N MET A 30 -9.55 40.73 -21.81
CA MET A 30 -9.36 42.08 -22.38
C MET A 30 -8.91 42.00 -23.85
N MET A 31 -7.97 41.12 -24.17
CA MET A 31 -7.53 40.89 -25.55
C MET A 31 -8.68 40.42 -26.43
N ALA A 32 -9.50 39.47 -25.95
CA ALA A 32 -10.70 39.02 -26.67
C ALA A 32 -11.65 40.20 -26.97
N GLY A 33 -11.93 41.05 -25.97
CA GLY A 33 -12.76 42.24 -26.16
C GLY A 33 -12.20 43.23 -27.18
N MET A 34 -10.87 43.41 -27.24
CA MET A 34 -10.23 44.27 -28.24
C MET A 34 -10.25 43.64 -29.64
N THR A 35 -10.04 42.33 -29.77
CA THR A 35 -10.04 41.64 -31.07
C THR A 35 -11.44 41.54 -31.66
N PHE A 36 -12.49 41.38 -30.85
CA PHE A 36 -13.89 41.44 -31.31
C PHE A 36 -14.25 42.75 -32.03
N ARG A 37 -13.54 43.85 -31.75
CA ARG A 37 -13.75 45.13 -32.44
C ARG A 37 -13.18 45.16 -33.87
N ARG A 38 -12.34 44.20 -34.24
CA ARG A 38 -11.65 44.13 -35.54
C ARG A 38 -12.05 42.90 -36.34
N ASP A 39 -12.10 41.74 -35.69
CA ASP A 39 -12.40 40.45 -36.30
C ASP A 39 -13.17 39.58 -35.31
N THR A 40 -14.36 39.14 -35.71
CA THR A 40 -15.25 38.31 -34.89
C THR A 40 -14.70 36.91 -34.69
N VAL A 41 -14.02 36.34 -35.68
CA VAL A 41 -13.47 34.98 -35.61
C VAL A 41 -12.23 34.96 -34.70
N GLY A 42 -11.32 35.91 -34.87
CA GLY A 42 -10.17 36.10 -33.99
C GLY A 42 -10.58 36.42 -32.54
N GLY A 43 -11.60 37.26 -32.36
CA GLY A 43 -12.23 37.51 -31.05
C GLY A 43 -12.70 36.24 -30.37
N LEU A 44 -13.43 35.38 -31.11
CA LEU A 44 -13.96 34.13 -30.60
C LEU A 44 -12.85 33.14 -30.20
N LYS A 45 -11.79 33.00 -31.00
CA LYS A 45 -10.64 32.12 -30.67
C LYS A 45 -9.96 32.52 -29.36
N VAL A 46 -9.71 33.82 -29.15
CA VAL A 46 -9.09 34.33 -27.92
C VAL A 46 -10.05 34.19 -26.74
N ALA A 47 -11.35 34.40 -26.94
CA ALA A 47 -12.36 34.19 -25.90
C ALA A 47 -12.42 32.71 -25.45
N ILE A 48 -12.39 31.76 -26.37
CA ILE A 48 -12.35 30.33 -26.06
C ILE A 48 -11.08 30.00 -25.26
N ALA A 49 -9.91 30.50 -25.68
CA ALA A 49 -8.67 30.31 -24.93
C ALA A 49 -8.77 30.89 -23.51
N ALA A 50 -9.35 32.08 -23.35
CA ALA A 50 -9.59 32.71 -22.05
C ALA A 50 -10.50 31.85 -21.16
N VAL A 51 -11.55 31.26 -21.73
CA VAL A 51 -12.49 30.38 -21.03
C VAL A 51 -11.79 29.08 -20.60
N VAL A 52 -10.98 28.46 -21.47
CA VAL A 52 -10.24 27.24 -21.13
C VAL A 52 -9.23 27.49 -20.00
N VAL A 53 -8.41 28.55 -20.11
CA VAL A 53 -7.44 28.93 -19.07
C VAL A 53 -8.17 29.30 -17.77
N GLY A 54 -9.27 30.04 -17.88
CA GLY A 54 -10.13 30.40 -16.74
C GLY A 54 -10.74 29.18 -16.06
N ALA A 55 -11.22 28.20 -16.82
CA ALA A 55 -11.77 26.95 -16.30
C ALA A 55 -10.70 26.13 -15.56
N ILE A 56 -9.51 25.97 -16.14
CA ILE A 56 -8.35 25.31 -15.49
C ILE A 56 -8.02 26.01 -14.16
N PHE A 57 -7.96 27.33 -14.16
CA PHE A 57 -7.69 28.11 -12.95
C PHE A 57 -8.79 27.93 -11.89
N VAL A 58 -10.07 28.02 -12.27
CA VAL A 58 -11.20 27.86 -11.34
C VAL A 58 -11.27 26.45 -10.77
N ILE A 59 -11.03 25.41 -11.58
CA ILE A 59 -10.95 24.02 -11.13
C ILE A 59 -9.82 23.86 -10.11
N GLY A 60 -8.61 24.35 -10.44
CA GLY A 60 -7.47 24.33 -9.53
C GLY A 60 -7.72 25.10 -8.23
N LEU A 61 -8.29 26.30 -8.32
CA LEU A 61 -8.65 27.12 -7.16
C LEU A 61 -9.70 26.42 -6.29
N ARG A 62 -10.72 25.81 -6.90
CA ARG A 62 -11.74 25.04 -6.21
C ARG A 62 -11.14 23.82 -5.53
N ALA A 63 -10.19 23.12 -6.15
CA ALA A 63 -9.46 22.01 -5.54
C ALA A 63 -8.73 22.47 -4.26
N VAL A 64 -7.96 23.57 -4.34
CA VAL A 64 -7.26 24.14 -3.17
C VAL A 64 -8.24 24.55 -2.07
N LEU A 65 -9.34 25.22 -2.43
CA LEU A 65 -10.31 25.75 -1.45
C LEU A 65 -11.21 24.67 -0.83
N ARG A 66 -11.50 23.58 -1.55
CA ARG A 66 -12.32 22.47 -1.05
C ARG A 66 -11.50 21.40 -0.33
N ASN A 67 -10.18 21.44 -0.42
CA ASN A 67 -9.28 20.48 0.23
C ASN A 67 -9.24 20.67 1.76
N ARG A 68 -10.29 20.19 2.43
CA ARG A 68 -10.40 20.18 3.88
C ARG A 68 -9.66 18.97 4.44
N VAL A 69 -8.91 19.20 5.51
CA VAL A 69 -8.34 18.10 6.29
C VAL A 69 -9.49 17.34 6.94
N ARG A 70 -9.75 16.11 6.48
CA ARG A 70 -10.61 15.18 7.22
C ARG A 70 -9.87 14.79 8.51
N PRO A 71 -10.46 15.04 9.68
CA PRO A 71 -9.83 14.68 10.93
C PRO A 71 -9.77 13.16 11.03
N ARG A 72 -8.58 12.63 11.34
CA ARG A 72 -8.38 11.17 11.48
C ARG A 72 -8.51 10.76 12.94
N GLY A 73 -8.86 9.50 13.17
CA GLY A 73 -8.92 8.92 14.50
C GLY A 73 -10.05 9.47 15.38
N VAL A 74 -9.97 9.17 16.67
CA VAL A 74 -11.03 9.36 17.65
C VAL A 74 -10.79 10.63 18.46
N PRO A 75 -11.74 11.60 18.48
CA PRO A 75 -11.59 12.81 19.28
C PRO A 75 -11.65 12.48 20.76
N VAL A 76 -10.79 13.16 21.51
CA VAL A 76 -10.70 13.04 22.96
C VAL A 76 -10.99 14.39 23.59
N ASP A 77 -12.13 14.50 24.25
CA ASP A 77 -12.55 15.72 24.91
C ASP A 77 -11.90 15.90 26.30
N ARG A 78 -11.90 17.15 26.77
CA ARG A 78 -11.28 17.54 28.04
C ARG A 78 -12.00 16.96 29.26
N VAL A 79 -13.29 16.60 29.14
CA VAL A 79 -14.09 16.04 30.23
C VAL A 79 -13.83 14.54 30.38
N SER A 80 -13.71 13.81 29.27
CA SER A 80 -13.43 12.38 29.25
C SER A 80 -11.99 12.07 29.67
N GLN A 81 -11.02 12.88 29.21
CA GLN A 81 -9.58 12.66 29.46
C GLN A 81 -8.86 13.91 30.00
N PRO A 82 -9.19 14.38 31.22
CA PRO A 82 -8.65 15.63 31.77
C PRO A 82 -7.14 15.58 32.04
N ASN A 83 -6.59 14.40 32.33
CA ASN A 83 -5.16 14.23 32.60
C ASN A 83 -4.31 14.47 31.35
N LEU A 84 -4.74 13.93 30.19
CA LEU A 84 -4.08 14.15 28.90
C LEU A 84 -4.08 15.65 28.56
N TRP A 85 -5.24 16.30 28.64
CA TRP A 85 -5.37 17.74 28.37
C TRP A 85 -4.52 18.60 29.30
N ARG A 86 -4.46 18.28 30.61
CA ARG A 86 -3.60 18.99 31.55
C ARG A 86 -2.12 18.87 31.18
N THR A 87 -1.68 17.69 30.74
CA THR A 87 -0.31 17.52 30.25
C THR A 87 -0.07 18.39 29.02
N ILE A 88 -1.00 18.42 28.06
CA ILE A 88 -0.87 19.31 26.88
C ILE A 88 -0.81 20.78 27.29
N ASP A 89 -1.65 21.23 28.22
CA ASP A 89 -1.62 22.61 28.73
C ASP A 89 -0.23 22.96 29.29
N GLN A 90 0.32 22.10 30.14
CA GLN A 90 1.66 22.28 30.72
C GLN A 90 2.76 22.31 29.66
N LEU A 91 2.64 21.50 28.59
CA LEU A 91 3.59 21.49 27.49
C LEU A 91 3.53 22.79 26.69
N VAL A 92 2.31 23.25 26.37
CA VAL A 92 2.04 24.48 25.62
C VAL A 92 2.57 25.69 26.40
N ASP A 93 2.33 25.76 27.70
CA ASP A 93 2.87 26.80 28.58
C ASP A 93 4.41 26.77 28.61
N ALA A 94 5.02 25.59 28.68
CA ALA A 94 6.48 25.44 28.70
C ALA A 94 7.16 25.79 27.36
N THR A 95 6.41 25.71 26.25
CA THR A 95 6.93 25.96 24.90
C THR A 95 6.51 27.29 24.31
N ASP A 96 5.64 28.05 24.99
CA ASP A 96 4.97 29.26 24.47
C ASP A 96 4.25 28.98 23.12
N SER A 97 3.69 27.77 23.01
CA SER A 97 3.02 27.32 21.80
C SER A 97 1.53 27.62 21.82
N PRO A 98 0.87 27.74 20.66
CA PRO A 98 -0.58 27.79 20.63
C PRO A 98 -1.18 26.43 21.04
N LEU A 99 -2.26 26.47 21.83
CA LEU A 99 -3.01 25.28 22.22
C LEU A 99 -3.64 24.62 20.97
N PRO A 100 -3.62 23.28 20.86
CA PRO A 100 -4.42 22.58 19.87
C PRO A 100 -5.92 22.72 20.18
N ASP A 101 -6.75 22.80 19.13
CA ASP A 101 -8.20 22.92 19.27
C ASP A 101 -8.85 21.55 19.59
N GLU A 102 -8.29 20.47 19.03
CA GLU A 102 -8.73 19.09 19.26
C GLU A 102 -7.54 18.16 19.46
N ILE A 103 -7.70 17.16 20.36
CA ILE A 103 -6.79 16.04 20.50
C ILE A 103 -7.48 14.80 19.94
N ARG A 104 -6.76 14.01 19.14
CA ARG A 104 -7.29 12.79 18.51
C ARG A 104 -6.33 11.63 18.67
N ILE A 105 -6.84 10.45 19.02
CA ILE A 105 -6.06 9.21 19.00
C ILE A 105 -6.20 8.57 17.63
N THR A 106 -5.11 8.17 16.99
CA THR A 106 -5.09 7.57 15.65
C THR A 106 -4.43 6.18 15.68
N SER A 107 -4.60 5.40 14.60
CA SER A 107 -3.90 4.11 14.42
C SER A 107 -2.50 4.27 13.81
N GLU A 108 -2.07 5.50 13.53
CA GLU A 108 -0.79 5.79 12.89
C GLU A 108 0.36 5.83 13.92
N PRO A 109 1.55 5.30 13.62
CA PRO A 109 2.68 5.31 14.56
C PRO A 109 3.35 6.69 14.58
N GLY A 110 2.83 7.62 15.39
CA GLY A 110 3.48 8.92 15.55
C GLY A 110 2.71 9.95 16.38
N VAL A 111 3.33 11.12 16.56
CA VAL A 111 2.66 12.31 17.09
C VAL A 111 2.76 13.39 16.03
N ALA A 112 1.61 13.86 15.56
CA ALA A 112 1.54 14.84 14.49
C ALA A 112 0.59 15.98 14.84
N ILE A 113 0.82 17.13 14.23
CA ILE A 113 -0.14 18.23 14.26
C ILE A 113 -0.59 18.47 12.84
N ARG A 114 -1.90 18.41 12.63
CA ARG A 114 -2.55 18.71 11.35
C ARG A 114 -3.39 19.95 11.51
N GLU A 115 -3.21 20.88 10.57
CA GLU A 115 -3.95 22.14 10.57
C GLU A 115 -4.96 22.13 9.42
N ASN A 116 -6.24 22.31 9.75
CA ASN A 116 -7.25 22.68 8.77
C ASN A 116 -7.11 24.18 8.48
N THR A 117 -7.02 24.53 7.21
CA THR A 117 -6.64 25.87 6.77
C THR A 117 -7.71 26.51 5.89
N ALA A 118 -7.67 27.83 5.82
CA ALA A 118 -8.48 28.66 4.93
C ALA A 118 -7.58 29.67 4.22
N LEU A 119 -8.14 30.38 3.23
CA LEU A 119 -7.39 31.35 2.40
C LEU A 119 -6.12 30.70 1.82
N LEU A 120 -6.30 29.59 1.11
CA LEU A 120 -5.22 28.88 0.39
C LEU A 120 -4.09 28.32 1.27
N GLY A 121 -4.34 28.18 2.58
CA GLY A 121 -3.33 27.72 3.54
C GLY A 121 -2.81 28.82 4.47
N LEU A 122 -3.14 30.09 4.24
CA LEU A 122 -2.61 31.21 5.01
C LEU A 122 -3.22 31.33 6.41
N ARG A 123 -4.50 30.98 6.58
CA ARG A 123 -5.21 31.11 7.86
C ARG A 123 -5.50 29.75 8.48
N THR A 124 -5.07 29.51 9.73
CA THR A 124 -5.52 28.33 10.49
C THR A 124 -6.98 28.47 10.86
N ARG A 125 -7.76 27.40 10.70
CA ARG A 125 -9.11 27.26 11.28
C ARG A 125 -9.09 26.40 12.53
N THR A 126 -8.52 25.20 12.42
CA THR A 126 -8.54 24.18 13.48
C THR A 126 -7.22 23.42 13.48
N ARG A 127 -6.66 23.16 14.66
CA ARG A 127 -5.46 22.35 14.89
C ARG A 127 -5.82 21.05 15.58
N TYR A 128 -5.53 19.95 14.91
CA TYR A 128 -5.65 18.60 15.45
C TYR A 128 -4.28 18.13 15.93
N LEU A 129 -4.17 17.83 17.22
CA LEU A 129 -3.05 17.07 17.76
C LEU A 129 -3.40 15.58 17.67
N GLU A 130 -2.75 14.88 16.75
CA GLU A 130 -2.92 13.45 16.52
C GLU A 130 -1.86 12.68 17.31
N ILE A 131 -2.31 11.74 18.14
CA ILE A 131 -1.46 10.87 18.97
C ILE A 131 -1.74 9.43 18.56
N GLY A 132 -0.73 8.76 18.03
CA GLY A 132 -0.81 7.35 17.67
C GLY A 132 -1.05 6.46 18.87
N LEU A 133 -2.01 5.54 18.77
CA LEU A 133 -2.16 4.41 19.68
C LEU A 133 -0.85 3.62 19.86
N PRO A 134 -0.02 3.39 18.82
CA PRO A 134 1.27 2.72 18.97
C PRO A 134 2.26 3.49 19.88
N MET A 135 2.18 4.83 19.87
CA MET A 135 3.00 5.67 20.77
C MET A 135 2.59 5.48 22.22
N LEU A 136 1.28 5.37 22.49
CA LEU A 136 0.77 5.14 23.85
C LEU A 136 1.18 3.77 24.39
N ALA A 137 1.26 2.76 23.52
CA ALA A 137 1.66 1.39 23.87
C ALA A 137 3.16 1.29 24.25
N ALA A 138 4.02 1.90 23.43
CA ALA A 138 5.46 1.62 23.41
C ALA A 138 6.32 2.66 24.15
N LEU A 139 5.83 3.90 24.30
CA LEU A 139 6.55 4.95 25.01
C LEU A 139 6.21 4.94 26.50
N THR A 140 7.13 5.49 27.30
CA THR A 140 6.85 5.91 28.68
C THR A 140 6.18 7.30 28.69
N THR A 141 5.62 7.70 29.82
CA THR A 141 4.99 9.01 29.99
C THR A 141 5.92 10.18 29.69
N SER A 142 7.20 10.13 30.11
CA SER A 142 8.15 11.19 29.78
C SER A 142 8.63 11.15 28.33
N GLU A 143 8.72 9.98 27.71
CA GLU A 143 9.04 9.87 26.28
C GLU A 143 7.90 10.39 25.40
N LEU A 144 6.65 10.04 25.73
CA LEU A 144 5.48 10.63 25.07
C LEU A 144 5.46 12.16 25.27
N GLY A 145 5.73 12.64 26.49
CA GLY A 145 5.86 14.07 26.77
C GLY A 145 6.91 14.76 25.91
N ALA A 146 8.05 14.10 25.65
CA ALA A 146 9.08 14.61 24.73
C ALA A 146 8.58 14.67 23.28
N SER A 147 7.88 13.64 22.80
CA SER A 147 7.30 13.60 21.45
C SER A 147 6.20 14.66 21.26
N LEU A 148 5.36 14.86 22.27
CA LEU A 148 4.32 15.91 22.29
C LEU A 148 4.96 17.30 22.30
N ALA A 149 5.96 17.53 23.16
CA ALA A 149 6.73 18.78 23.19
C ALA A 149 7.42 19.06 21.86
N HIS A 150 7.96 18.03 21.20
CA HIS A 150 8.51 18.14 19.85
C HIS A 150 7.45 18.64 18.87
N ALA A 151 6.30 17.96 18.80
CA ALA A 151 5.23 18.29 17.86
C ALA A 151 4.69 19.73 18.09
N VAL A 152 4.42 20.09 19.34
CA VAL A 152 3.90 21.41 19.74
C VAL A 152 4.95 22.51 19.57
N GLY A 153 6.24 22.21 19.80
CA GLY A 153 7.35 23.14 19.55
C GLY A 153 7.53 23.53 18.08
N ARG A 154 7.05 22.70 17.13
CA ARG A 154 7.03 23.07 15.71
C ARG A 154 6.04 24.20 15.39
N LEU A 155 5.05 24.44 16.25
CA LEU A 155 4.03 25.48 16.03
C LEU A 155 4.52 26.89 16.34
N THR A 156 5.59 27.04 17.13
CA THR A 156 6.20 28.35 17.42
C THR A 156 7.25 28.69 16.38
N GLY A 157 8.11 27.72 16.05
CA GLY A 157 9.23 27.93 15.15
C GLY A 157 10.13 29.09 15.58
N ARG A 158 11.00 29.56 14.66
CA ARG A 158 11.77 30.80 14.88
C ARG A 158 11.00 32.06 14.45
N SER A 159 10.02 31.91 13.55
CA SER A 159 9.21 33.02 13.05
C SER A 159 7.83 32.54 12.61
N LYS A 160 6.82 33.41 12.74
CA LYS A 160 5.45 33.14 12.24
C LYS A 160 5.40 32.89 10.73
N LEU A 161 6.32 33.51 9.98
CA LEU A 161 6.44 33.31 8.52
C LEU A 161 6.88 31.88 8.19
N THR A 162 7.85 31.33 8.94
CA THR A 162 8.34 29.95 8.76
C THR A 162 7.20 28.94 8.98
N VAL A 163 6.43 29.11 10.07
CA VAL A 163 5.27 28.26 10.38
C VAL A 163 4.20 28.37 9.29
N THR A 164 3.92 29.58 8.81
CA THR A 164 2.93 29.81 7.75
C THR A 164 3.37 29.23 6.41
N ALA A 165 4.65 29.36 6.04
CA ALA A 165 5.19 28.78 4.81
C ALA A 165 5.11 27.25 4.82
N HIS A 166 5.40 26.60 5.96
CA HIS A 166 5.25 25.16 6.12
C HIS A 166 3.78 24.71 6.04
N ARG A 167 2.87 25.47 6.63
CA ARG A 167 1.43 25.21 6.52
C ARG A 167 0.94 25.30 5.07
N VAL A 168 1.41 26.31 4.33
CA VAL A 168 1.12 26.44 2.89
C VAL A 168 1.71 25.27 2.13
N LEU A 169 2.96 24.86 2.43
CA LEU A 169 3.58 23.66 1.82
C LEU A 169 2.68 22.43 1.96
N ALA A 170 2.22 22.16 3.18
CA ALA A 170 1.34 21.04 3.46
C ALA A 170 -0.01 21.16 2.72
N SER A 171 -0.51 22.38 2.49
CA SER A 171 -1.73 22.60 1.70
C SER A 171 -1.52 22.38 0.20
N VAL A 172 -0.37 22.78 -0.33
CA VAL A 172 0.01 22.60 -1.73
C VAL A 172 0.19 21.11 -2.04
N GLN A 173 0.95 20.39 -1.23
CA GLN A 173 1.16 18.94 -1.38
C GLN A 173 -0.17 18.18 -1.37
N ARG A 174 -1.02 18.41 -0.36
CA ARG A 174 -2.36 17.80 -0.30
C ARG A 174 -3.23 18.12 -1.51
N THR A 175 -3.05 19.27 -2.14
CA THR A 175 -3.83 19.62 -3.34
C THR A 175 -3.36 18.79 -4.52
N VAL A 176 -2.04 18.62 -4.69
CA VAL A 176 -1.47 17.74 -5.72
C VAL A 176 -1.97 16.30 -5.54
N ASP A 177 -1.98 15.79 -4.31
CA ASP A 177 -2.43 14.43 -4.00
C ASP A 177 -3.92 14.22 -4.29
N GLY A 178 -4.73 15.28 -4.14
CA GLY A 178 -6.17 15.25 -4.41
C GLY A 178 -6.57 15.52 -5.88
N LEU A 179 -5.62 15.87 -6.74
CA LEU A 179 -5.87 16.09 -8.17
C LEU A 179 -5.70 14.77 -8.95
N THR A 180 -6.71 14.44 -9.76
CA THR A 180 -6.66 13.36 -10.75
C THR A 180 -5.86 13.77 -11.99
N THR A 181 -5.53 12.82 -12.87
CA THR A 181 -4.69 13.04 -14.07
C THR A 181 -5.18 14.21 -14.94
N GLY A 182 -4.26 14.92 -15.59
CA GLY A 182 -4.58 15.99 -16.54
C GLY A 182 -3.72 17.25 -16.44
N PRO A 183 -4.01 18.28 -17.26
CA PRO A 183 -3.18 19.49 -17.37
C PRO A 183 -3.16 20.33 -16.08
N VAL A 184 -4.24 20.29 -15.29
CA VAL A 184 -4.31 20.94 -13.97
C VAL A 184 -3.30 20.31 -13.01
N LYS A 185 -3.24 18.97 -12.94
CA LYS A 185 -2.29 18.25 -12.08
C LYS A 185 -0.85 18.53 -12.51
N TRP A 186 -0.54 18.49 -13.80
CA TRP A 186 0.79 18.81 -14.31
C TRP A 186 1.27 20.20 -13.88
N LEU A 187 0.42 21.22 -14.05
CA LEU A 187 0.73 22.60 -13.63
C LEU A 187 0.95 22.71 -12.12
N PHE A 188 0.07 22.09 -11.32
CA PHE A 188 0.17 22.10 -9.87
C PHE A 188 1.39 21.32 -9.36
N VAL A 189 1.78 20.23 -10.01
CA VAL A 189 3.02 19.48 -9.70
C VAL A 189 4.24 20.36 -9.95
N GLY A 190 4.29 21.08 -11.07
CA GLY A 190 5.37 22.03 -11.35
C GLY A 190 5.47 23.14 -10.30
N TYR A 191 4.33 23.74 -9.96
CA TYR A 191 4.23 24.73 -8.89
C TYR A 191 4.66 24.16 -7.52
N ALA A 192 4.20 22.96 -7.16
CA ALA A 192 4.53 22.31 -5.90
C ALA A 192 6.02 21.99 -5.79
N ARG A 193 6.67 21.54 -6.87
CA ARG A 193 8.12 21.30 -6.91
C ARG A 193 8.90 22.59 -6.62
N LEU A 194 8.54 23.69 -7.30
CA LEU A 194 9.18 24.99 -7.08
C LEU A 194 8.96 25.51 -5.66
N PHE A 195 7.71 25.47 -5.19
CA PHE A 195 7.37 25.91 -3.83
C PHE A 195 8.13 25.09 -2.77
N THR A 196 8.20 23.77 -2.95
CA THR A 196 8.94 22.86 -2.06
C THR A 196 10.43 23.19 -2.03
N ALA A 197 11.06 23.43 -3.18
CA ALA A 197 12.48 23.78 -3.24
C ALA A 197 12.84 25.05 -2.44
N ILE A 198 11.92 26.01 -2.37
CA ILE A 198 12.09 27.24 -1.57
C ILE A 198 11.77 26.97 -0.09
N ALA A 199 10.67 26.27 0.17
CA ALA A 199 10.12 26.05 1.51
C ALA A 199 10.87 24.98 2.32
N VAL A 200 11.62 24.04 1.72
CA VAL A 200 12.25 22.92 2.42
C VAL A 200 13.11 23.35 3.61
N THR A 201 13.85 24.46 3.46
CA THR A 201 14.67 25.04 4.53
C THR A 201 13.88 25.52 5.75
N THR A 202 12.60 25.89 5.57
CA THR A 202 11.72 26.27 6.68
C THR A 202 11.34 25.07 7.54
N THR A 203 11.15 23.90 6.94
CA THR A 203 10.85 22.64 7.65
C THR A 203 11.99 22.27 8.61
N LYS A 204 13.25 22.44 8.20
CA LYS A 204 14.42 22.22 9.06
C LYS A 204 14.36 23.03 10.35
N GLU A 205 14.07 24.32 10.23
CA GLU A 205 14.00 25.23 11.38
C GLU A 205 12.90 24.82 12.36
N LEU A 206 11.76 24.33 11.86
CA LEU A 206 10.65 23.86 12.69
C LEU A 206 11.00 22.56 13.41
N VAL A 207 11.65 21.61 12.72
CA VAL A 207 12.11 20.34 13.34
C VAL A 207 13.09 20.62 14.47
N LEU A 208 14.07 21.52 14.26
CA LEU A 208 15.02 21.91 15.30
C LEU A 208 14.37 22.66 16.47
N ALA A 209 13.34 23.47 16.21
CA ALA A 209 12.56 24.11 17.27
C ALA A 209 11.80 23.08 18.12
N GLY A 210 11.23 22.06 17.47
CA GLY A 210 10.63 20.90 18.15
C GLY A 210 11.65 20.13 18.98
N ASP A 211 12.83 19.83 18.45
CA ASP A 211 13.90 19.13 19.19
C ASP A 211 14.35 19.92 20.43
N ALA A 212 14.46 21.25 20.29
CA ALA A 212 14.78 22.12 21.43
C ALA A 212 13.65 22.15 22.48
N ALA A 213 12.39 22.12 22.05
CA ALA A 213 11.23 22.01 22.96
C ALA A 213 11.23 20.67 23.71
N ALA A 214 11.45 19.56 23.01
CA ALA A 214 11.54 18.22 23.61
C ALA A 214 12.64 18.15 24.67
N VAL A 215 13.85 18.65 24.38
CA VAL A 215 14.96 18.68 25.34
C VAL A 215 14.66 19.57 26.54
N ARG A 216 14.01 20.73 26.34
CA ARG A 216 13.64 21.66 27.42
C ARG A 216 12.62 21.05 28.39
N VAL A 217 11.63 20.34 27.84
CA VAL A 217 10.54 19.74 28.62
C VAL A 217 11.01 18.47 29.32
N ALA A 218 11.60 17.51 28.58
CA ALA A 218 11.85 16.15 29.08
C ALA A 218 13.32 15.88 29.48
N GLY A 219 14.24 16.80 29.17
CA GLY A 219 15.69 16.57 29.32
C GLY A 219 16.32 15.93 28.09
N LYS A 220 17.66 15.94 28.02
CA LYS A 220 18.40 15.49 26.84
C LYS A 220 18.28 13.99 26.64
N ARG A 221 18.50 13.21 27.70
CA ARG A 221 18.47 11.74 27.65
C ARG A 221 17.12 11.23 27.16
N THR A 222 16.03 11.70 27.78
CA THR A 222 14.67 11.27 27.45
C THR A 222 14.25 11.70 26.05
N ALA A 223 14.56 12.92 25.63
CA ALA A 223 14.21 13.39 24.29
C ALA A 223 14.94 12.62 23.19
N VAL A 224 16.24 12.33 23.37
CA VAL A 224 17.01 11.48 22.43
C VAL A 224 16.47 10.05 22.39
N MET A 225 16.11 9.50 23.55
CA MET A 225 15.54 8.16 23.64
C MET A 225 14.17 8.08 22.96
N ALA A 226 13.28 9.04 23.19
CA ALA A 226 11.98 9.14 22.54
C ALA A 226 12.11 9.22 21.00
N LEU A 227 13.04 10.05 20.51
CA LEU A 227 13.30 10.17 19.08
C LEU A 227 13.78 8.84 18.47
N ARG A 228 14.71 8.14 19.11
CA ARG A 228 15.18 6.82 18.63
C ARG A 228 14.09 5.76 18.70
N LYS A 229 13.32 5.73 19.79
CA LYS A 229 12.20 4.79 19.96
C LYS A 229 11.10 5.03 18.93
N SER A 230 10.87 6.26 18.49
CA SER A 230 9.85 6.53 17.46
C SER A 230 10.10 5.75 16.17
N VAL A 231 11.37 5.63 15.74
CA VAL A 231 11.76 4.81 14.57
C VAL A 231 11.48 3.32 14.84
N ALA A 232 11.84 2.81 16.02
CA ALA A 232 11.56 1.42 16.38
C ALA A 232 10.06 1.12 16.44
N VAL A 233 9.24 2.07 16.88
CA VAL A 233 7.78 1.91 16.92
C VAL A 233 7.18 1.93 15.52
N GLU A 234 7.69 2.77 14.61
CA GLU A 234 7.23 2.78 13.22
C GLU A 234 7.49 1.43 12.51
N ILE A 235 8.71 0.90 12.66
CA ILE A 235 9.08 -0.43 12.14
C ILE A 235 8.22 -1.52 12.78
N GLY A 236 8.16 -1.52 14.12
CA GLY A 236 7.43 -2.54 14.87
C GLY A 236 5.93 -2.52 14.59
N TRP A 237 5.33 -1.34 14.41
CA TRP A 237 3.90 -1.21 14.13
C TRP A 237 3.53 -1.80 12.78
N ARG A 238 4.36 -1.59 11.74
CA ARG A 238 4.18 -2.21 10.43
C ARG A 238 4.23 -3.73 10.53
N GLU A 239 5.27 -4.27 11.17
CA GLU A 239 5.39 -5.71 11.37
C GLU A 239 4.25 -6.31 12.19
N TYR A 240 3.79 -5.60 13.21
CA TYR A 240 2.68 -6.04 14.04
C TYR A 240 1.37 -6.03 13.25
N ALA A 241 1.14 -5.01 12.42
CA ALA A 241 -0.02 -4.93 11.56
C ALA A 241 -0.03 -6.07 10.53
N ASP A 242 1.09 -6.25 9.83
CA ASP A 242 1.24 -7.24 8.76
C ASP A 242 1.17 -8.67 9.30
N ALA A 243 1.81 -8.95 10.44
CA ALA A 243 1.88 -10.29 10.99
C ALA A 243 0.69 -10.66 11.88
N TYR A 244 0.16 -9.74 12.70
CA TYR A 244 -0.83 -10.09 13.74
C TYR A 244 -2.20 -9.42 13.55
N LEU A 245 -2.27 -8.15 13.18
CA LEU A 245 -3.59 -7.52 12.97
C LEU A 245 -4.30 -8.10 11.74
N SER A 246 -3.56 -8.48 10.70
CA SER A 246 -4.07 -9.22 9.53
C SER A 246 -4.75 -10.54 9.93
N MET A 247 -4.17 -11.30 10.87
CA MET A 247 -4.78 -12.53 11.40
C MET A 247 -6.15 -12.26 12.05
N ALA A 248 -6.24 -11.21 12.87
CA ALA A 248 -7.48 -10.84 13.54
C ALA A 248 -8.56 -10.37 12.55
N ALA A 249 -8.15 -9.62 11.52
CA ALA A 249 -9.02 -9.21 10.43
C ALA A 249 -9.54 -10.41 9.62
N GLY A 250 -8.67 -11.39 9.33
CA GLY A 250 -9.03 -12.59 8.57
C GLY A 250 -10.10 -13.46 9.25
N ILE A 251 -10.12 -13.52 10.59
CA ILE A 251 -11.17 -14.21 11.35
C ILE A 251 -12.34 -13.30 11.76
N GLY A 252 -12.31 -12.02 11.37
CA GLY A 252 -13.38 -11.06 11.65
C GLY A 252 -13.56 -10.72 13.13
N HIS A 253 -12.51 -10.75 13.96
CA HIS A 253 -12.60 -10.45 15.39
C HIS A 253 -11.68 -9.29 15.82
N ALA A 254 -12.16 -8.46 16.74
CA ALA A 254 -11.38 -7.34 17.29
C ALA A 254 -10.38 -7.83 18.38
N PRO A 255 -9.07 -7.61 18.24
CA PRO A 255 -8.11 -7.96 19.28
C PRO A 255 -7.87 -6.80 20.26
N ASP A 256 -7.20 -7.07 21.37
CA ASP A 256 -6.65 -6.02 22.25
C ASP A 256 -5.38 -5.41 21.60
N VAL A 257 -5.57 -4.41 20.74
CA VAL A 257 -4.55 -3.85 19.85
C VAL A 257 -3.37 -3.25 20.60
N LEU A 258 -3.61 -2.33 21.54
CA LEU A 258 -2.57 -1.60 22.26
C LEU A 258 -1.78 -2.53 23.17
N LEU A 259 -2.46 -3.42 23.90
CA LEU A 259 -1.80 -4.35 24.80
C LEU A 259 -1.00 -5.40 24.05
N GLY A 260 -1.54 -5.94 22.95
CA GLY A 260 -0.80 -6.84 22.06
C GLY A 260 0.46 -6.20 21.49
N PHE A 261 0.35 -4.96 20.99
CA PHE A 261 1.50 -4.25 20.45
C PHE A 261 2.56 -3.94 21.53
N ARG A 262 2.13 -3.65 22.76
CA ARG A 262 3.06 -3.51 23.89
C ARG A 262 3.79 -4.82 24.18
N SER A 263 3.07 -5.94 24.26
CA SER A 263 3.67 -7.27 24.47
C SER A 263 4.64 -7.64 23.34
N PHE A 264 4.31 -7.29 22.10
CA PHE A 264 5.18 -7.43 20.94
C PHE A 264 6.48 -6.64 21.08
N MET A 265 6.40 -5.35 21.46
CA MET A 265 7.58 -4.48 21.63
C MET A 265 8.46 -4.87 22.82
N ASP A 266 7.86 -5.39 23.90
CA ASP A 266 8.56 -5.80 25.11
C ASP A 266 9.07 -7.26 25.05
N HIS A 267 8.79 -8.00 23.98
CA HIS A 267 9.21 -9.40 23.85
C HIS A 267 10.76 -9.54 23.91
N PRO A 268 11.31 -10.46 24.73
CA PRO A 268 12.76 -10.54 24.98
C PRO A 268 13.63 -10.71 23.74
N ALA A 269 13.16 -11.47 22.74
CA ALA A 269 13.88 -11.67 21.49
C ALA A 269 13.71 -10.49 20.51
N ARG A 270 12.53 -9.84 20.48
CA ARG A 270 12.26 -8.76 19.51
C ARG A 270 12.83 -7.42 19.93
N LYS A 271 12.75 -7.08 21.22
CA LYS A 271 13.23 -5.80 21.73
C LYS A 271 14.67 -5.46 21.29
N PRO A 272 15.67 -6.37 21.43
CA PRO A 272 17.01 -6.10 20.91
C PRO A 272 17.07 -6.07 19.38
N ALA A 273 16.35 -6.96 18.68
CA ALA A 273 16.33 -7.01 17.22
C ALA A 273 15.77 -5.72 16.59
N LEU A 274 14.63 -5.22 17.10
CA LEU A 274 14.04 -3.95 16.70
C LEU A 274 14.94 -2.76 17.04
N ALA A 275 15.64 -2.80 18.18
CA ALA A 275 16.60 -1.76 18.53
C ALA A 275 17.80 -1.72 17.57
N GLU A 276 18.33 -2.86 17.14
CA GLU A 276 19.40 -2.92 16.14
C GLU A 276 18.92 -2.46 14.76
N ARG A 277 17.74 -2.91 14.31
CA ARG A 277 17.16 -2.47 13.04
C ARG A 277 16.89 -0.97 13.04
N ALA A 278 16.34 -0.42 14.12
CA ALA A 278 16.16 1.03 14.25
C ALA A 278 17.50 1.79 14.19
N LYS A 279 18.59 1.24 14.77
CA LYS A 279 19.93 1.84 14.64
C LYS A 279 20.43 1.82 13.20
N GLN A 280 20.23 0.71 12.47
CA GLN A 280 20.60 0.57 11.06
C GLN A 280 19.82 1.58 10.21
N THR A 281 18.50 1.65 10.37
CA THR A 281 17.65 2.63 9.69
C THR A 281 18.10 4.07 9.96
N ILE A 282 18.41 4.41 11.22
CA ILE A 282 18.93 5.75 11.58
C ILE A 282 20.31 6.02 10.96
N ALA A 283 21.15 5.00 10.76
CA ALA A 283 22.48 5.14 10.17
C ALA A 283 22.42 5.31 8.64
N GLU A 284 21.48 4.64 8.00
CA GLU A 284 21.25 4.66 6.55
C GLU A 284 20.42 5.85 6.10
N GLU A 285 19.62 6.44 7.00
CA GLU A 285 18.73 7.57 6.71
C GLU A 285 19.47 8.68 5.93
N ARG A 286 19.00 8.91 4.71
CA ARG A 286 19.48 9.99 3.84
C ARG A 286 18.51 11.15 3.91
N GLY A 287 19.06 12.35 3.96
CA GLY A 287 18.24 13.54 3.92
C GLY A 287 18.95 14.73 4.50
N GLU A 288 18.18 15.80 4.49
CA GLU A 288 18.64 17.12 4.87
C GLU A 288 18.84 17.31 6.39
N LEU A 289 18.14 16.51 7.21
CA LEU A 289 18.20 16.59 8.67
C LEU A 289 17.88 15.23 9.34
N PRO A 290 18.72 14.20 9.10
CA PRO A 290 18.47 12.83 9.58
C PRO A 290 18.52 12.73 11.11
N VAL A 291 17.93 11.68 11.67
CA VAL A 291 17.86 11.45 13.13
C VAL A 291 19.24 11.50 13.78
N ARG A 292 20.28 10.95 13.14
CA ARG A 292 21.66 11.04 13.66
C ARG A 292 22.13 12.48 13.86
N ALA A 293 21.89 13.34 12.87
CA ALA A 293 22.26 14.75 12.94
C ALA A 293 21.45 15.48 14.03
N ARG A 294 20.16 15.19 14.14
CA ARG A 294 19.27 15.73 15.19
C ARG A 294 19.76 15.36 16.59
N VAL A 295 20.11 14.10 16.82
CA VAL A 295 20.64 13.62 18.10
C VAL A 295 21.92 14.37 18.49
N GLU A 296 22.86 14.58 17.55
CA GLU A 296 24.08 15.34 17.82
C GLU A 296 23.81 16.82 18.13
N LEU A 297 22.83 17.43 17.46
CA LEU A 297 22.41 18.80 17.77
C LEU A 297 21.72 18.90 19.13
N MET A 298 20.85 17.94 19.47
CA MET A 298 20.18 17.86 20.78
C MET A 298 21.16 17.73 21.93
N LYS A 299 22.24 16.94 21.76
CA LYS A 299 23.30 16.79 22.79
C LYS A 299 24.03 18.09 23.10
N ARG A 300 24.11 19.02 22.14
CA ARG A 300 24.77 20.34 22.29
C ARG A 300 23.88 21.37 22.99
N LEU A 301 22.59 21.10 23.15
CA LEU A 301 21.68 22.04 23.83
C LEU A 301 21.99 22.11 25.33
N LYS A 302 21.93 23.33 25.87
CA LYS A 302 22.11 23.58 27.30
C LYS A 302 20.80 23.28 28.04
N ALA A 303 20.64 22.05 28.51
CA ALA A 303 19.56 21.62 29.38
C ALA A 303 20.07 20.58 30.39
N ALA A 304 19.55 20.62 31.61
CA ALA A 304 19.76 19.56 32.59
C ALA A 304 18.88 18.35 32.24
N ASP A 305 19.36 17.15 32.57
CA ASP A 305 18.48 15.98 32.53
C ASP A 305 17.46 16.08 33.67
N LYS A 306 16.25 15.60 33.40
CA LYS A 306 15.16 15.55 34.36
C LYS A 306 14.87 14.10 34.75
N GLU A 307 14.29 13.93 35.93
CA GLU A 307 13.77 12.63 36.34
C GLU A 307 12.69 12.18 35.35
N ALA A 308 12.81 10.94 34.88
CA ALA A 308 11.92 10.38 33.87
C ALA A 308 10.82 9.56 34.56
N ASP A 309 9.58 9.85 34.22
CA ASP A 309 8.43 9.03 34.57
C ASP A 309 8.33 7.86 33.58
N GLU A 310 8.72 6.69 34.06
CA GLU A 310 8.83 5.44 33.29
C GLU A 310 7.50 4.67 33.19
N ARG A 311 6.41 5.20 33.75
CA ARG A 311 5.09 4.58 33.58
C ARG A 311 4.72 4.50 32.08
N PRO A 312 3.95 3.49 31.65
CA PRO A 312 3.48 3.40 30.27
C PRO A 312 2.74 4.67 29.84
N ALA A 313 2.95 5.13 28.61
CA ALA A 313 2.37 6.38 28.12
C ALA A 313 0.84 6.41 28.20
N PHE A 314 0.16 5.30 27.94
CA PHE A 314 -1.30 5.19 28.10
C PHE A 314 -1.80 5.44 29.54
N ALA A 315 -0.94 5.41 30.57
CA ALA A 315 -1.29 5.76 31.94
C ALA A 315 -1.66 7.24 32.10
N ILE A 316 -1.36 8.09 31.11
CA ILE A 316 -1.83 9.48 31.04
C ILE A 316 -3.35 9.57 30.87
N LEU A 317 -3.99 8.53 30.32
CA LEU A 317 -5.43 8.47 30.15
C LEU A 317 -6.11 8.26 31.52
N ARG A 318 -7.26 8.90 31.71
CA ARG A 318 -8.12 8.66 32.86
C ARG A 318 -8.77 7.28 32.72
N LYS A 319 -8.60 6.42 33.74
CA LYS A 319 -9.12 5.04 33.77
C LYS A 319 -8.71 4.25 32.51
N PRO A 320 -7.41 4.02 32.27
CA PRO A 320 -6.90 3.45 31.01
C PRO A 320 -7.49 2.06 30.70
N ARG A 321 -7.86 1.28 31.73
CA ARG A 321 -8.52 -0.03 31.57
C ARG A 321 -9.87 0.02 30.84
N HIS A 322 -10.55 1.17 30.86
CA HIS A 322 -11.81 1.37 30.14
C HIS A 322 -11.61 2.23 28.90
N ALA A 323 -10.80 3.29 29.01
CA ALA A 323 -10.58 4.24 27.92
C ALA A 323 -9.86 3.61 26.72
N VAL A 324 -8.89 2.70 26.94
CA VAL A 324 -8.15 2.07 25.83
C VAL A 324 -9.07 1.18 24.98
N PRO A 325 -9.85 0.25 25.56
CA PRO A 325 -10.83 -0.51 24.77
C PRO A 325 -11.83 0.38 24.01
N GLU A 326 -12.39 1.41 24.66
CA GLU A 326 -13.35 2.31 24.00
C GLU A 326 -12.72 3.08 22.81
N LEU A 327 -11.46 3.48 22.94
CA LEU A 327 -10.72 4.12 21.85
C LEU A 327 -10.45 3.14 20.70
N GLU A 328 -10.03 1.92 21.02
CA GLU A 328 -9.79 0.85 20.05
C GLU A 328 -11.08 0.48 19.29
N ASP A 329 -12.20 0.30 19.99
CA ASP A 329 -13.50 -0.05 19.37
C ASP A 329 -13.92 1.02 18.34
N ARG A 330 -13.62 2.29 18.62
CA ARG A 330 -13.92 3.42 17.72
C ARG A 330 -12.88 3.63 16.62
N LEU A 331 -11.71 3.00 16.73
CA LEU A 331 -10.64 3.04 15.72
C LEU A 331 -10.70 1.87 14.75
N LEU A 332 -11.22 0.74 15.21
CA LEU A 332 -11.43 -0.46 14.42
C LEU A 332 -12.62 -0.28 13.46
N VAL A 333 -12.64 -1.09 12.40
CA VAL A 333 -13.73 -1.08 11.42
C VAL A 333 -14.96 -1.73 12.06
N ASP A 334 -16.15 -1.14 11.84
CA ASP A 334 -17.43 -1.61 12.40
C ASP A 334 -17.80 -3.06 12.00
N SER A 335 -17.12 -3.63 11.01
CA SER A 335 -17.34 -5.00 10.52
C SER A 335 -16.72 -6.09 11.41
N LEU A 336 -15.86 -5.73 12.36
CA LEU A 336 -15.24 -6.72 13.25
C LEU A 336 -16.23 -7.14 14.34
N GLY A 337 -16.32 -8.46 14.54
CA GLY A 337 -17.09 -9.10 15.59
C GLY A 337 -16.54 -8.83 17.00
N PRO A 338 -17.08 -9.52 18.02
CA PRO A 338 -16.76 -9.25 19.42
C PRO A 338 -15.27 -9.42 19.73
N ARG A 339 -14.82 -8.73 20.77
CA ARG A 339 -13.42 -8.76 21.22
C ARG A 339 -12.93 -10.17 21.54
N MET A 340 -11.70 -10.46 21.14
CA MET A 340 -11.04 -11.74 21.34
C MET A 340 -9.60 -11.56 21.86
N GLN A 341 -9.19 -12.43 22.77
CA GLN A 341 -7.83 -12.43 23.32
C GLN A 341 -6.83 -12.99 22.31
N TRP A 342 -5.62 -12.43 22.27
CA TRP A 342 -4.58 -12.80 21.29
C TRP A 342 -4.27 -14.30 21.18
N PRO A 343 -4.17 -15.09 22.27
CA PRO A 343 -3.95 -16.53 22.16
C PRO A 343 -5.06 -17.27 21.40
N GLU A 344 -6.31 -16.79 21.49
CA GLU A 344 -7.43 -17.38 20.77
C GLU A 344 -7.46 -16.91 19.31
N VAL A 345 -7.17 -15.62 19.06
CA VAL A 345 -7.03 -15.09 17.69
C VAL A 345 -5.99 -15.89 16.91
N VAL A 346 -4.81 -16.12 17.49
CA VAL A 346 -3.75 -16.89 16.84
C VAL A 346 -4.15 -18.35 16.64
N ARG A 347 -4.84 -18.95 17.61
CA ARG A 347 -5.31 -20.33 17.48
C ARG A 347 -6.28 -20.50 16.31
N GLN A 348 -7.26 -19.60 16.20
CA GLN A 348 -8.29 -19.66 15.16
C GLN A 348 -7.74 -19.24 13.80
N ALA A 349 -7.01 -18.13 13.73
CA ALA A 349 -6.43 -17.64 12.49
C ALA A 349 -5.38 -18.59 11.92
N GLY A 350 -4.52 -19.17 12.78
CA GLY A 350 -3.56 -20.19 12.35
C GLY A 350 -4.24 -21.46 11.83
N ALA A 351 -5.31 -21.92 12.49
CA ALA A 351 -6.10 -23.05 12.00
C ALA A 351 -6.79 -22.75 10.67
N ALA A 352 -7.35 -21.55 10.49
CA ALA A 352 -7.97 -21.12 9.24
C ALA A 352 -6.95 -21.04 8.11
N GLN A 353 -5.77 -20.45 8.36
CA GLN A 353 -4.68 -20.37 7.39
C GLN A 353 -4.16 -21.76 7.00
N ALA A 354 -3.97 -22.68 7.96
CA ALA A 354 -3.56 -24.04 7.67
C ALA A 354 -4.60 -24.79 6.81
N ALA A 355 -5.89 -24.58 7.11
CA ALA A 355 -6.99 -25.16 6.33
C ALA A 355 -7.06 -24.59 4.90
N GLU A 356 -6.87 -23.29 4.73
CA GLU A 356 -6.82 -22.62 3.42
C GLU A 356 -5.68 -23.17 2.55
N LYS A 357 -4.48 -23.29 3.13
CA LYS A 357 -3.31 -23.86 2.45
C LYS A 357 -3.51 -25.35 2.13
N ALA A 358 -4.17 -26.10 3.00
CA ALA A 358 -4.54 -27.49 2.73
C ALA A 358 -5.57 -27.62 1.59
N ALA A 359 -6.52 -26.69 1.51
CA ALA A 359 -7.47 -26.59 0.41
C ALA A 359 -6.78 -26.23 -0.92
N GLN A 360 -5.79 -25.32 -0.90
CA GLN A 360 -4.96 -24.99 -2.06
C GLN A 360 -4.17 -26.22 -2.56
N LEU A 361 -3.58 -27.02 -1.67
CA LEU A 361 -2.90 -28.26 -2.06
C LEU A 361 -3.86 -29.29 -2.66
N SER A 362 -5.07 -29.37 -2.12
CA SER A 362 -6.13 -30.26 -2.63
C SER A 362 -6.58 -29.83 -4.04
N ALA A 363 -6.70 -28.52 -4.28
CA ALA A 363 -6.96 -27.97 -5.61
C ALA A 363 -5.81 -28.28 -6.60
N ALA A 364 -4.56 -28.10 -6.17
CA ALA A 364 -3.38 -28.44 -6.97
C ALA A 364 -3.39 -29.92 -7.40
N ALA A 365 -3.71 -30.83 -6.47
CA ALA A 365 -3.79 -32.26 -6.72
C ALA A 365 -4.88 -32.63 -7.75
N HIS A 366 -5.98 -31.89 -7.79
CA HIS A 366 -7.03 -32.09 -8.79
C HIS A 366 -6.65 -31.51 -10.16
N GLN A 367 -5.98 -30.37 -10.19
CA GLN A 367 -5.66 -29.65 -11.42
C GLN A 367 -4.40 -30.15 -12.12
N CYS A 368 -3.52 -30.87 -11.43
CA CYS A 368 -2.24 -31.33 -12.02
C CYS A 368 -2.38 -32.42 -13.09
N GLY A 369 -3.58 -32.98 -13.32
CA GLY A 369 -3.83 -33.99 -14.35
C GLY A 369 -3.24 -35.39 -14.06
N LEU A 370 -2.53 -35.57 -12.95
CA LEU A 370 -1.86 -36.84 -12.60
C LEU A 370 -2.78 -37.86 -11.93
N GLY A 371 -4.05 -37.52 -11.67
CA GLY A 371 -4.96 -38.35 -10.88
C GLY A 371 -4.46 -38.58 -9.44
N ALA A 372 -3.74 -37.59 -8.88
CA ALA A 372 -3.25 -37.67 -7.52
C ALA A 372 -4.43 -37.62 -6.54
N ASP A 373 -4.44 -38.56 -5.59
CA ASP A 373 -5.41 -38.52 -4.49
C ASP A 373 -5.06 -37.33 -3.57
N PRO A 374 -5.98 -36.38 -3.31
CA PRO A 374 -5.72 -35.17 -2.52
C PRO A 374 -5.52 -35.45 -1.02
N THR A 375 -5.56 -36.72 -0.59
CA THR A 375 -5.14 -37.09 0.76
C THR A 375 -3.63 -36.93 0.97
N ILE A 376 -3.21 -36.72 2.22
CA ILE A 376 -1.78 -36.68 2.58
C ILE A 376 -1.05 -37.93 2.06
N GLN A 377 -1.65 -39.12 2.18
CA GLN A 377 -1.07 -40.36 1.68
C GLN A 377 -0.89 -40.34 0.15
N GLY A 378 -1.90 -39.87 -0.59
CA GLY A 378 -1.84 -39.73 -2.05
C GLY A 378 -0.77 -38.75 -2.51
N ILE A 379 -0.69 -37.59 -1.86
CA ILE A 379 0.33 -36.56 -2.12
C ILE A 379 1.73 -37.10 -1.85
N LEU A 380 1.97 -37.77 -0.72
CA LEU A 380 3.27 -38.39 -0.43
C LEU A 380 3.65 -39.43 -1.48
N ALA A 381 2.69 -40.23 -1.96
CA ALA A 381 2.93 -41.20 -3.02
C ALA A 381 3.29 -40.54 -4.35
N ALA A 382 2.66 -39.41 -4.70
CA ALA A 382 2.99 -38.62 -5.89
C ALA A 382 4.41 -38.06 -5.80
N ILE A 383 4.79 -37.48 -4.66
CA ILE A 383 6.15 -36.98 -4.41
C ILE A 383 7.17 -38.11 -4.51
N HIS A 384 6.88 -39.27 -3.93
CA HIS A 384 7.78 -40.43 -3.97
C HIS A 384 8.06 -40.94 -5.40
N ARG A 385 7.10 -40.77 -6.32
CA ARG A 385 7.26 -41.11 -7.74
C ARG A 385 8.01 -40.04 -8.55
N GLY A 386 8.34 -38.90 -7.94
CA GLY A 386 9.03 -37.79 -8.60
C GLY A 386 8.10 -36.71 -9.16
N HIS A 387 6.79 -36.77 -8.89
CA HIS A 387 5.81 -35.83 -9.44
C HIS A 387 5.56 -34.60 -8.54
N GLY A 388 6.47 -34.28 -7.62
CA GLY A 388 6.29 -33.15 -6.69
C GLY A 388 6.15 -31.80 -7.39
N ARG A 389 6.94 -31.56 -8.44
CA ARG A 389 6.88 -30.34 -9.25
C ARG A 389 5.56 -30.24 -10.01
N ASP A 390 5.19 -31.30 -10.73
CA ASP A 390 3.96 -31.37 -11.51
C ASP A 390 2.72 -31.19 -10.64
N LEU A 391 2.74 -31.73 -9.42
CA LEU A 391 1.66 -31.58 -8.44
C LEU A 391 1.38 -30.10 -8.09
N ILE A 392 2.44 -29.30 -7.93
CA ILE A 392 2.31 -27.91 -7.47
C ILE A 392 2.29 -26.89 -8.60
N ASN A 393 2.61 -27.32 -9.83
CA ASN A 393 2.62 -26.48 -11.02
C ASN A 393 1.37 -25.62 -11.21
N PRO A 394 0.13 -26.10 -10.95
CA PRO A 394 -1.08 -25.27 -11.09
C PRO A 394 -1.15 -24.07 -10.14
N VAL A 395 -0.41 -24.11 -9.02
CA VAL A 395 -0.42 -23.07 -7.98
C VAL A 395 0.79 -22.13 -8.10
N LEU A 396 1.81 -22.51 -8.87
CA LEU A 396 2.97 -21.66 -9.09
C LEU A 396 2.60 -20.42 -9.89
N ASN A 397 3.26 -19.30 -9.57
CA ASN A 397 3.13 -18.11 -10.41
C ASN A 397 3.67 -18.43 -11.81
N PRO A 398 2.85 -18.31 -12.87
CA PRO A 398 3.29 -18.59 -14.22
C PRO A 398 4.48 -17.69 -14.63
N GLY A 399 4.50 -16.40 -14.28
CA GLY A 399 5.58 -15.47 -14.62
C GLY A 399 6.97 -15.74 -14.01
N LEU A 400 7.16 -16.87 -13.30
CA LEU A 400 8.45 -17.25 -12.70
C LEU A 400 9.52 -17.51 -13.75
N HIS A 401 10.72 -16.96 -13.53
CA HIS A 401 11.89 -17.24 -14.35
C HIS A 401 12.27 -18.74 -14.28
N PRO A 402 12.62 -19.41 -15.41
CA PRO A 402 12.90 -20.85 -15.44
C PRO A 402 13.87 -21.36 -14.38
N SER A 403 14.90 -20.57 -14.04
CA SER A 403 15.91 -20.93 -13.02
C SER A 403 15.37 -20.95 -11.59
N MET A 404 14.24 -20.31 -11.32
CA MET A 404 13.64 -20.21 -9.99
C MET A 404 12.49 -21.20 -9.78
N ILE A 405 12.01 -21.85 -10.86
CA ILE A 405 10.84 -22.73 -10.81
C ILE A 405 11.06 -23.88 -9.83
N ASP A 406 12.19 -24.60 -9.94
CA ASP A 406 12.43 -25.79 -9.12
C ASP A 406 12.52 -25.45 -7.62
N GLN A 407 13.24 -24.38 -7.27
CA GLN A 407 13.34 -23.92 -5.88
C GLN A 407 11.97 -23.44 -5.36
N THR A 408 11.23 -22.68 -6.16
CA THR A 408 9.91 -22.17 -5.78
C THR A 408 8.90 -23.30 -5.65
N ALA A 409 8.98 -24.32 -6.50
CA ALA A 409 8.18 -25.54 -6.40
C ALA A 409 8.47 -26.30 -5.11
N GLU A 410 9.75 -26.48 -4.75
CA GLU A 410 10.15 -27.10 -3.49
C GLU A 410 9.63 -26.32 -2.28
N ASP A 411 9.78 -25.00 -2.28
CA ASP A 411 9.34 -24.12 -1.19
C ASP A 411 7.80 -24.10 -1.05
N THR A 412 7.08 -23.96 -2.16
CA THR A 412 5.61 -23.95 -2.18
C THR A 412 5.05 -25.31 -1.75
N LEU A 413 5.61 -26.41 -2.25
CA LEU A 413 5.20 -27.75 -1.86
C LEU A 413 5.52 -28.03 -0.38
N THR A 414 6.66 -27.55 0.12
CA THR A 414 7.02 -27.64 1.55
C THR A 414 6.00 -26.90 2.42
N GLU A 415 5.67 -25.65 2.06
CA GLU A 415 4.71 -24.83 2.80
C GLU A 415 3.32 -25.48 2.81
N LEU A 416 2.81 -25.86 1.64
CA LEU A 416 1.47 -26.41 1.49
C LEU A 416 1.33 -27.79 2.15
N LEU A 417 2.30 -28.69 1.96
CA LEU A 417 2.30 -30.01 2.62
C LEU A 417 2.46 -29.85 4.14
N GLY A 418 3.34 -28.95 4.58
CA GLY A 418 3.53 -28.61 5.99
C GLY A 418 2.22 -28.15 6.63
N CYS A 419 1.55 -27.17 6.04
CA CYS A 419 0.26 -26.66 6.51
C CYS A 419 -0.83 -27.74 6.50
N THR A 420 -0.85 -28.63 5.50
CA THR A 420 -1.80 -29.75 5.44
C THR A 420 -1.61 -30.74 6.58
N VAL A 421 -0.36 -31.04 6.95
CA VAL A 421 -0.06 -31.88 8.12
C VAL A 421 -0.50 -31.19 9.41
N ILE A 422 -0.29 -29.87 9.53
CA ILE A 422 -0.73 -29.10 10.70
C ILE A 422 -2.26 -29.08 10.80
N ASP A 423 -2.97 -28.82 9.70
CA ASP A 423 -4.43 -28.83 9.63
C ASP A 423 -5.01 -30.20 10.04
N ALA A 424 -4.40 -31.29 9.55
CA ALA A 424 -4.79 -32.65 9.94
C ALA A 424 -4.62 -32.90 11.46
N LEU A 425 -3.51 -32.43 12.04
CA LEU A 425 -3.26 -32.54 13.48
C LEU A 425 -4.21 -31.65 14.30
N ILE A 426 -4.55 -30.45 13.83
CA ILE A 426 -5.50 -29.55 14.49
C ILE A 426 -6.90 -30.15 14.47
N CYS A 427 -7.36 -30.65 13.32
CA CYS A 427 -8.64 -31.35 13.18
C CYS A 427 -8.73 -32.57 14.10
N ALA A 428 -7.63 -33.32 14.25
CA ALA A 428 -7.51 -34.43 15.18
C ALA A 428 -7.35 -34.01 16.66
N ARG A 429 -7.34 -32.70 16.97
CA ARG A 429 -7.08 -32.11 18.31
C ARG A 429 -5.74 -32.52 18.92
N ARG A 430 -4.74 -32.76 18.07
CA ARG A 430 -3.37 -33.16 18.44
C ARG A 430 -2.36 -32.02 18.35
N ALA A 431 -2.72 -30.91 17.72
CA ALA A 431 -1.90 -29.70 17.67
C ALA A 431 -2.76 -28.44 17.76
N HIS A 432 -2.15 -27.31 18.08
CA HIS A 432 -2.73 -25.98 17.98
C HIS A 432 -1.64 -24.93 17.75
N HIS A 433 -2.02 -23.79 17.17
CA HIS A 433 -1.14 -22.62 17.12
C HIS A 433 -1.10 -21.93 18.49
N GLU A 434 0.09 -21.54 18.90
CA GLU A 434 0.35 -20.74 20.09
C GLU A 434 0.90 -19.37 19.67
N LEU A 435 0.43 -18.33 20.36
CA LEU A 435 0.94 -16.98 20.21
C LEU A 435 2.43 -16.94 20.58
N ASP A 436 3.26 -16.62 19.60
CA ASP A 436 4.65 -16.23 19.81
C ASP A 436 4.83 -14.80 19.32
N TRP A 437 5.15 -13.89 20.22
CA TRP A 437 5.51 -12.51 19.88
C TRP A 437 6.93 -12.40 19.35
N GLY A 438 7.72 -13.47 19.27
CA GLY A 438 9.10 -13.52 18.78
C GLY A 438 9.23 -13.78 17.28
N GLY A 439 8.23 -14.41 16.68
CA GLY A 439 8.27 -14.90 15.30
C GLY A 439 6.87 -15.24 14.77
N PRO A 440 6.76 -16.07 13.73
CA PRO A 440 5.46 -16.61 13.31
C PRO A 440 4.83 -17.45 14.43
N PRO A 441 3.49 -17.59 14.46
CA PRO A 441 2.81 -18.45 15.42
C PRO A 441 3.41 -19.86 15.49
N ALA A 442 3.89 -20.25 16.67
CA ALA A 442 4.48 -21.58 16.85
C ALA A 442 3.38 -22.64 16.87
N VAL A 443 3.64 -23.81 16.26
CA VAL A 443 2.74 -24.95 16.40
C VAL A 443 3.17 -25.81 17.58
N ARG A 444 2.23 -26.09 18.49
CA ARG A 444 2.45 -27.02 19.60
C ARG A 444 1.60 -28.26 19.46
N LEU A 445 2.22 -29.40 19.68
CA LEU A 445 1.52 -30.67 19.86
C LEU A 445 0.78 -30.67 21.22
N ALA A 446 -0.22 -31.54 21.36
CA ALA A 446 -0.99 -31.70 22.60
C ALA A 446 -0.12 -32.11 23.81
N ASN A 447 1.06 -32.67 23.57
CA ASN A 447 2.06 -32.99 24.60
C ASN A 447 3.00 -31.80 24.95
N GLY A 448 2.77 -30.62 24.37
CA GLY A 448 3.54 -29.38 24.62
C GLY A 448 4.82 -29.23 23.78
N ARG A 449 5.22 -30.25 23.02
CA ARG A 449 6.41 -30.17 22.15
C ARG A 449 6.15 -29.23 20.97
N PRO A 450 7.11 -28.34 20.63
CA PRO A 450 7.01 -27.54 19.42
C PRO A 450 7.16 -28.45 18.18
N LEU A 451 6.42 -28.13 17.14
CA LEU A 451 6.52 -28.75 15.82
C LEU A 451 6.84 -27.67 14.80
N ASP A 452 7.90 -27.90 14.03
CA ASP A 452 8.27 -27.06 12.89
C ASP A 452 7.86 -27.83 11.62
N PRO A 453 6.82 -27.39 10.89
CA PRO A 453 6.30 -28.12 9.74
C PRO A 453 7.31 -28.18 8.60
N ASP A 454 8.03 -27.10 8.34
CA ASP A 454 9.05 -27.04 7.29
C ASP A 454 10.18 -28.03 7.57
N ARG A 455 10.70 -28.06 8.80
CA ARG A 455 11.74 -29.05 9.19
C ARG A 455 11.25 -30.49 9.11
N LEU A 456 9.96 -30.72 9.27
CA LEU A 456 9.37 -32.06 9.18
C LEU A 456 9.31 -32.54 7.73
N VAL A 457 8.83 -31.70 6.81
CA VAL A 457 8.48 -32.12 5.43
C VAL A 457 9.56 -31.81 4.39
N ARG A 458 10.28 -30.69 4.53
CA ARG A 458 11.26 -30.21 3.54
C ARG A 458 12.29 -31.27 3.12
N PRO A 459 12.91 -32.05 4.01
CA PRO A 459 13.89 -33.05 3.59
C PRO A 459 13.33 -34.09 2.62
N ALA A 460 12.05 -34.48 2.79
CA ALA A 460 11.41 -35.47 1.93
C ALA A 460 10.82 -34.87 0.65
N VAL A 461 10.53 -33.56 0.65
CA VAL A 461 10.19 -32.81 -0.56
C VAL A 461 11.43 -32.66 -1.45
N ALA A 462 12.59 -32.33 -0.86
CA ALA A 462 13.87 -32.19 -1.57
C ALA A 462 14.45 -33.54 -2.05
N ASP A 463 14.32 -34.62 -1.26
CA ASP A 463 14.72 -35.97 -1.65
C ASP A 463 13.54 -36.95 -1.52
N PRO A 464 12.88 -37.30 -2.65
CA PRO A 464 11.76 -38.26 -2.68
C PRO A 464 12.06 -39.64 -2.07
N ARG A 465 13.34 -40.01 -1.93
CA ARG A 465 13.76 -41.28 -1.30
C ARG A 465 13.50 -41.28 0.21
N LEU A 466 13.34 -40.11 0.83
CA LEU A 466 13.08 -39.98 2.26
C LEU A 466 11.58 -40.04 2.62
N ILE A 467 10.68 -40.10 1.63
CA ILE A 467 9.23 -40.17 1.85
C ILE A 467 8.79 -41.36 2.74
N PRO A 468 9.33 -42.59 2.60
CA PRO A 468 8.99 -43.68 3.51
C PRO A 468 9.37 -43.40 4.97
N GLY A 469 10.43 -42.62 5.19
CA GLY A 469 10.84 -42.15 6.51
C GLY A 469 9.85 -41.12 7.06
N LEU A 470 9.48 -40.11 6.25
CA LEU A 470 8.48 -39.13 6.61
C LEU A 470 7.14 -39.78 6.96
N HIS A 471 6.66 -40.72 6.13
CA HIS A 471 5.42 -41.45 6.39
C HIS A 471 5.41 -42.12 7.78
N ARG A 472 6.49 -42.77 8.20
CA ARG A 472 6.60 -43.37 9.54
C ARG A 472 6.51 -42.31 10.64
N VAL A 473 7.22 -41.19 10.48
CA VAL A 473 7.19 -40.08 11.44
C VAL A 473 5.77 -39.49 11.57
N LEU A 474 5.05 -39.32 10.46
CA LEU A 474 3.68 -38.82 10.48
C LEU A 474 2.72 -39.79 11.20
N VAL A 475 2.88 -41.11 10.99
CA VAL A 475 2.11 -42.13 11.72
C VAL A 475 2.41 -42.09 13.21
N ASP A 476 3.68 -41.96 13.61
CA ASP A 476 4.10 -41.86 15.02
C ASP A 476 3.58 -40.58 15.69
N LEU A 477 3.49 -39.48 14.94
CA LEU A 477 2.85 -38.24 15.39
C LEU A 477 1.31 -38.34 15.47
N GLY A 478 0.73 -39.39 14.87
CA GLY A 478 -0.72 -39.63 14.82
C GLY A 478 -1.45 -38.71 13.84
N VAL A 479 -0.79 -38.34 12.74
CA VAL A 479 -1.39 -37.58 11.63
C VAL A 479 -2.39 -38.48 10.89
N PRO A 480 -3.66 -38.08 10.74
CA PRO A 480 -4.62 -38.81 9.90
C PRO A 480 -4.20 -38.70 8.42
N LEU A 481 -3.59 -39.74 7.86
CA LEU A 481 -3.04 -39.70 6.49
C LEU A 481 -4.11 -39.63 5.38
N HIS A 482 -5.36 -39.97 5.71
CA HIS A 482 -6.51 -39.81 4.82
C HIS A 482 -7.14 -38.40 4.91
N HIS A 483 -6.52 -37.49 5.68
CA HIS A 483 -6.98 -36.11 5.77
C HIS A 483 -6.85 -35.42 4.42
N THR A 484 -7.89 -34.70 4.05
CA THR A 484 -7.96 -33.84 2.87
C THR A 484 -8.96 -32.72 3.17
N ARG A 485 -8.88 -31.62 2.42
CA ARG A 485 -9.84 -30.52 2.47
C ARG A 485 -10.62 -30.46 1.17
N GLU A 486 -11.79 -29.82 1.22
CA GLU A 486 -12.45 -29.44 -0.02
C GLU A 486 -11.48 -28.53 -0.80
N PRO A 487 -11.27 -28.80 -2.10
CA PRO A 487 -10.41 -27.98 -2.94
C PRO A 487 -10.79 -26.52 -2.82
N ALA A 488 -9.81 -25.65 -2.63
CA ALA A 488 -10.05 -24.22 -2.68
C ALA A 488 -10.69 -23.88 -4.02
N GLU A 489 -11.78 -23.12 -4.00
CA GLU A 489 -12.28 -22.48 -5.22
C GLU A 489 -11.17 -21.59 -5.77
N GLU A 490 -11.02 -21.57 -7.10
CA GLU A 490 -10.05 -20.69 -7.72
C GLU A 490 -10.41 -19.23 -7.38
N PRO A 491 -9.46 -18.45 -6.80
CA PRO A 491 -9.66 -17.04 -6.54
C PRO A 491 -10.14 -16.31 -7.78
N GLU A 492 -11.07 -15.37 -7.61
CA GLU A 492 -11.47 -14.52 -8.72
C GLU A 492 -10.28 -13.67 -9.21
N PRO A 493 -10.02 -13.60 -10.53
CA PRO A 493 -8.95 -12.76 -11.07
C PRO A 493 -9.14 -11.31 -10.68
N SER A 494 -8.09 -10.66 -10.18
CA SER A 494 -8.11 -9.25 -9.84
C SER A 494 -7.65 -8.39 -11.01
N LEU A 495 -8.46 -7.40 -11.38
CA LEU A 495 -8.18 -6.53 -12.52
C LEU A 495 -7.13 -5.47 -12.16
N ALA A 496 -6.00 -5.44 -12.86
CA ALA A 496 -4.96 -4.42 -12.72
C ALA A 496 -5.27 -3.16 -13.54
N GLY A 497 -5.83 -3.35 -14.75
CA GLY A 497 -6.25 -2.23 -15.59
C GLY A 497 -6.85 -2.65 -16.93
N ILE A 498 -7.32 -1.66 -17.69
CA ILE A 498 -7.94 -1.82 -19.01
C ILE A 498 -7.23 -0.93 -20.03
N VAL A 499 -6.94 -1.47 -21.21
CA VAL A 499 -6.52 -0.73 -22.40
C VAL A 499 -7.59 -0.86 -23.47
N SER A 500 -8.17 0.25 -23.92
CA SER A 500 -9.23 0.25 -24.95
C SER A 500 -9.00 1.35 -26.00
N PRO A 501 -9.06 1.04 -27.31
CA PRO A 501 -9.07 -0.28 -27.90
C PRO A 501 -7.64 -0.80 -28.16
N VAL A 502 -7.49 -2.11 -28.21
CA VAL A 502 -6.38 -2.82 -28.85
C VAL A 502 -6.88 -3.51 -30.12
N GLN A 503 -5.99 -3.73 -31.08
CA GLN A 503 -6.30 -4.50 -32.29
C GLN A 503 -5.76 -5.91 -32.18
N CYS A 504 -6.61 -6.89 -32.45
CA CYS A 504 -6.26 -8.30 -32.57
C CYS A 504 -6.82 -8.83 -33.88
N SER A 505 -5.96 -9.35 -34.76
CA SER A 505 -6.35 -9.98 -36.04
C SER A 505 -7.36 -9.15 -36.87
N GLY A 506 -7.16 -7.82 -36.90
CA GLY A 506 -7.97 -6.87 -37.68
C GLY A 506 -9.22 -6.33 -36.99
N GLU A 507 -9.56 -6.78 -35.78
CA GLU A 507 -10.72 -6.32 -35.01
C GLU A 507 -10.30 -5.60 -33.72
N ALA A 508 -11.20 -4.76 -33.19
CA ALA A 508 -10.96 -3.95 -32.00
C ALA A 508 -11.53 -4.61 -30.75
N TYR A 509 -10.69 -4.73 -29.72
CA TYR A 509 -11.03 -5.30 -28.42
C TYR A 509 -10.69 -4.32 -27.30
N ASP A 510 -11.40 -4.43 -26.19
CA ASP A 510 -11.00 -3.87 -24.90
C ASP A 510 -10.16 -4.94 -24.19
N LEU A 511 -8.90 -4.63 -23.92
CA LEU A 511 -7.95 -5.52 -23.25
C LEU A 511 -7.99 -5.26 -21.74
N LEU A 512 -8.41 -6.26 -20.99
CA LEU A 512 -8.43 -6.27 -19.54
C LEU A 512 -7.24 -7.09 -19.05
N VAL A 513 -6.38 -6.47 -18.26
CA VAL A 513 -5.19 -7.09 -17.69
C VAL A 513 -5.49 -7.44 -16.24
N SER A 514 -5.46 -8.74 -15.92
CA SER A 514 -5.63 -9.25 -14.56
C SER A 514 -4.33 -9.86 -14.02
N ASP A 515 -4.32 -10.23 -12.75
CA ASP A 515 -3.24 -11.00 -12.12
C ASP A 515 -3.13 -12.47 -12.60
N ARG A 516 -4.09 -12.96 -13.39
CA ARG A 516 -4.12 -14.35 -13.88
C ARG A 516 -4.08 -14.51 -15.39
N GLY A 517 -4.41 -13.47 -16.13
CA GLY A 517 -4.49 -13.55 -17.58
C GLY A 517 -4.99 -12.28 -18.23
N LEU A 518 -5.15 -12.36 -19.54
CA LEU A 518 -5.66 -11.27 -20.38
C LEU A 518 -7.04 -11.62 -20.90
N LEU A 519 -7.99 -10.71 -20.72
CA LEU A 519 -9.33 -10.82 -21.26
C LEU A 519 -9.52 -9.82 -22.41
N LEU A 520 -9.89 -10.32 -23.59
CA LEU A 520 -10.24 -9.54 -24.76
C LEU A 520 -11.76 -9.50 -24.90
N LEU A 521 -12.35 -8.32 -24.74
CA LEU A 521 -13.78 -8.09 -24.96
C LEU A 521 -14.02 -7.35 -26.27
N PRO A 522 -14.97 -7.77 -27.13
CA PRO A 522 -15.27 -7.06 -28.37
C PRO A 522 -15.65 -5.59 -28.08
N SER A 523 -14.98 -4.64 -28.74
CA SER A 523 -15.20 -3.21 -28.51
C SER A 523 -16.29 -2.68 -29.46
N ASP A 524 -17.38 -2.12 -28.91
CA ASP A 524 -18.47 -1.48 -29.66
C ASP A 524 -18.10 -0.09 -30.25
N ALA A 525 -16.89 0.36 -29.98
CA ALA A 525 -16.49 1.72 -30.28
C ALA A 525 -16.12 1.89 -31.77
N SER A 526 -17.10 2.28 -32.58
CA SER A 526 -16.89 2.57 -33.99
C SER A 526 -15.86 3.69 -34.20
N ALA A 527 -14.94 3.48 -35.15
CA ALA A 527 -13.92 4.48 -35.54
C ALA A 527 -14.52 5.86 -35.86
N ALA A 528 -15.78 5.91 -36.31
CA ALA A 528 -16.53 7.13 -36.59
C ALA A 528 -16.93 7.94 -35.32
N LYS A 529 -17.22 7.30 -34.18
CA LYS A 529 -17.50 7.99 -32.91
C LYS A 529 -16.23 8.61 -32.31
N ARG A 530 -15.06 8.03 -32.55
CA ARG A 530 -13.77 8.45 -31.95
C ARG A 530 -13.08 9.61 -32.67
N LEU A 531 -13.22 9.71 -34.00
CA LEU A 531 -12.85 10.93 -34.76
C LEU A 531 -13.53 12.20 -34.21
N LEU A 532 -14.73 12.05 -33.64
CA LEU A 532 -15.47 13.13 -32.97
C LEU A 532 -15.06 13.33 -31.49
N ALA A 533 -14.60 12.27 -30.81
CA ALA A 533 -14.15 12.31 -29.41
C ALA A 533 -12.88 13.17 -29.20
N GLY A 534 -11.96 13.17 -30.16
CA GLY A 534 -10.77 14.05 -30.17
C GLY A 534 -11.11 15.55 -30.12
N THR A 535 -12.37 15.93 -30.40
CA THR A 535 -12.86 17.32 -30.38
C THR A 535 -13.87 17.61 -29.26
N LEU A 536 -14.42 16.59 -28.59
CA LEU A 536 -15.56 16.74 -27.66
C LEU A 536 -15.31 16.07 -26.31
N ALA A 537 -15.08 16.88 -25.27
CA ALA A 537 -14.82 16.41 -23.90
C ALA A 537 -15.89 15.46 -23.32
N ARG A 538 -17.18 15.65 -23.67
CA ARG A 538 -18.29 14.80 -23.16
C ARG A 538 -18.24 13.35 -23.66
N LEU A 539 -17.76 13.13 -24.88
CA LEU A 539 -17.63 11.76 -25.42
C LEU A 539 -16.51 11.01 -24.69
N ARG A 540 -15.43 11.71 -24.34
CA ARG A 540 -14.32 11.16 -23.56
C ARG A 540 -14.69 10.86 -22.10
N GLU A 541 -15.54 11.71 -21.49
CA GLU A 541 -16.11 11.43 -20.16
C GLU A 541 -17.00 10.18 -20.16
N ALA A 542 -17.86 10.01 -21.17
CA ALA A 542 -18.71 8.83 -21.30
C ALA A 542 -17.90 7.53 -21.56
N GLU A 543 -16.83 7.61 -22.35
CA GLU A 543 -15.92 6.47 -22.58
C GLU A 543 -15.15 6.10 -21.30
N GLN A 544 -14.72 7.07 -20.50
CA GLN A 544 -14.13 6.79 -19.18
C GLN A 544 -15.13 6.22 -18.18
N GLU A 545 -16.38 6.67 -18.21
CA GLU A 545 -17.45 6.14 -17.38
C GLU A 545 -17.74 4.66 -17.73
N GLN A 546 -17.82 4.34 -19.02
CA GLN A 546 -17.97 2.97 -19.50
C GLN A 546 -16.80 2.06 -19.07
N LEU A 547 -15.55 2.53 -19.20
CA LEU A 547 -14.37 1.77 -18.74
C LEU A 547 -14.37 1.59 -17.21
N SER A 548 -14.83 2.60 -16.46
CA SER A 548 -14.95 2.47 -15.00
C SER A 548 -16.06 1.50 -14.58
N GLU A 549 -17.14 1.41 -15.36
CA GLU A 549 -18.20 0.44 -15.15
C GLU A 549 -17.70 -0.98 -15.42
N LEU A 550 -16.96 -1.19 -16.52
CA LEU A 550 -16.30 -2.46 -16.81
C LEU A 550 -15.30 -2.85 -15.72
N ALA A 551 -14.49 -1.91 -15.24
CA ALA A 551 -13.51 -2.16 -14.18
C ALA A 551 -14.14 -2.47 -12.81
N SER A 552 -15.42 -2.13 -12.62
CA SER A 552 -16.16 -2.45 -11.40
C SER A 552 -16.82 -3.82 -11.42
N GLN A 553 -16.85 -4.50 -12.58
CA GLN A 553 -17.45 -5.82 -12.73
C GLN A 553 -16.45 -6.93 -12.41
N PRO A 554 -16.92 -8.05 -11.84
CA PRO A 554 -16.09 -9.21 -11.56
C PRO A 554 -15.56 -9.82 -12.89
N VAL A 555 -14.29 -10.22 -12.95
CA VAL A 555 -13.68 -10.72 -14.20
C VAL A 555 -14.40 -11.97 -14.69
N ASN A 556 -14.89 -12.83 -13.78
CA ASN A 556 -15.62 -14.04 -14.14
C ASN A 556 -16.95 -13.73 -14.85
N GLU A 557 -17.66 -12.67 -14.46
CA GLU A 557 -18.88 -12.24 -15.18
C GLU A 557 -18.55 -11.69 -16.58
N LEU A 558 -17.38 -11.07 -16.73
CA LEU A 558 -16.91 -10.55 -18.02
C LEU A 558 -16.50 -11.68 -18.98
N LEU A 559 -15.96 -12.78 -18.45
CA LEU A 559 -15.65 -14.00 -19.23
C LEU A 559 -16.89 -14.63 -19.88
N GLU A 560 -18.06 -14.52 -19.25
CA GLU A 560 -19.31 -15.08 -19.77
C GLU A 560 -19.93 -14.26 -20.91
N ARG A 561 -19.37 -13.08 -21.23
CA ARG A 561 -19.92 -12.21 -22.28
C ARG A 561 -19.72 -12.82 -23.67
N SER A 562 -20.69 -12.55 -24.55
CA SER A 562 -20.63 -13.04 -25.93
C SER A 562 -19.41 -12.49 -26.67
N GLY A 563 -18.54 -13.37 -27.16
CA GLY A 563 -17.32 -13.01 -27.90
C GLY A 563 -16.12 -12.65 -27.02
N ALA A 564 -16.22 -12.85 -25.70
CA ALA A 564 -15.08 -12.74 -24.79
C ALA A 564 -14.03 -13.82 -25.12
N GLN A 565 -12.76 -13.44 -25.10
CA GLN A 565 -11.64 -14.35 -25.31
C GLN A 565 -10.66 -14.23 -24.13
N TRP A 566 -10.22 -15.38 -23.62
CA TRP A 566 -9.37 -15.46 -22.43
C TRP A 566 -8.02 -16.05 -22.80
N VAL A 567 -6.95 -15.36 -22.40
CA VAL A 567 -5.58 -15.87 -22.41
C VAL A 567 -5.17 -16.09 -20.97
N ASP A 568 -5.10 -17.36 -20.56
CA ASP A 568 -4.59 -17.73 -19.25
C ASP A 568 -3.06 -17.60 -19.27
N SER A 569 -2.50 -16.94 -18.25
CA SER A 569 -1.05 -16.76 -18.17
C SER A 569 -0.29 -18.09 -18.08
N ARG A 570 -0.91 -19.20 -17.64
CA ARG A 570 -0.28 -20.53 -17.61
C ARG A 570 0.07 -21.05 -19.00
N ASP A 571 -0.69 -20.66 -20.03
CA ASP A 571 -0.47 -21.10 -21.40
C ASP A 571 0.53 -20.22 -22.16
N VAL A 572 0.90 -19.05 -21.60
CA VAL A 572 1.84 -18.11 -22.22
C VAL A 572 3.28 -18.59 -22.05
N ALA A 573 3.91 -19.08 -23.11
CA ALA A 573 5.31 -19.51 -23.11
C ALA A 573 6.28 -18.31 -22.99
N SER A 574 6.06 -17.28 -23.81
CA SER A 574 6.89 -16.09 -23.90
C SER A 574 6.03 -14.89 -24.31
N ALA A 575 6.44 -13.67 -23.95
CA ALA A 575 5.79 -12.45 -24.38
C ALA A 575 6.84 -11.42 -24.80
N ARG A 576 6.63 -10.77 -25.95
CA ARG A 576 7.50 -9.70 -26.46
C ARG A 576 6.69 -8.42 -26.60
N LEU A 577 7.10 -7.39 -25.87
CA LEU A 577 6.48 -6.07 -25.97
C LEU A 577 7.40 -5.15 -26.76
N HIS A 578 7.00 -4.82 -27.99
CA HIS A 578 7.70 -3.89 -28.86
C HIS A 578 7.10 -2.49 -28.74
N GLN A 579 7.91 -1.50 -28.38
CA GLN A 579 7.46 -0.11 -28.22
C GLN A 579 7.84 0.73 -29.44
N GLU A 580 6.84 1.21 -30.17
CA GLU A 580 7.00 2.06 -31.35
C GLU A 580 6.75 3.55 -31.01
N LYS A 581 7.16 4.47 -31.90
CA LYS A 581 6.92 5.92 -31.72
C LYS A 581 5.44 6.31 -31.65
N ALA A 582 4.54 5.45 -32.13
CA ALA A 582 3.10 5.71 -32.24
C ALA A 582 2.22 4.73 -31.43
N GLY A 583 2.82 3.81 -30.67
CA GLY A 583 2.10 2.74 -29.96
C GLY A 583 3.02 1.62 -29.48
N TRP A 584 2.44 0.48 -29.12
CA TRP A 584 3.13 -0.77 -28.81
C TRP A 584 2.47 -1.96 -29.51
N SER A 585 3.23 -3.03 -29.72
CA SER A 585 2.71 -4.36 -30.08
C SER A 585 3.16 -5.37 -29.03
N LEU A 586 2.24 -6.25 -28.64
CA LEU A 586 2.48 -7.36 -27.72
C LEU A 586 2.30 -8.65 -28.50
N GLU A 587 3.37 -9.42 -28.64
CA GLU A 587 3.35 -10.75 -29.23
C GLU A 587 3.49 -11.78 -28.12
N MET A 588 2.64 -12.79 -28.11
CA MET A 588 2.66 -13.85 -27.10
C MET A 588 2.70 -15.20 -27.77
N ASP A 589 3.65 -16.03 -27.35
CA ASP A 589 3.73 -17.43 -27.72
C ASP A 589 2.90 -18.24 -26.73
N LEU A 590 1.94 -19.01 -27.22
CA LEU A 590 0.99 -19.79 -26.42
C LEU A 590 1.15 -21.30 -26.70
N TYR A 591 1.10 -22.11 -25.64
CA TYR A 591 0.94 -23.57 -25.75
C TYR A 591 -0.54 -23.92 -25.60
N LEU A 592 -1.20 -24.15 -26.73
CA LEU A 592 -2.62 -24.49 -26.79
C LEU A 592 -2.77 -26.00 -27.08
N ASP A 593 -2.52 -26.83 -26.08
CA ASP A 593 -2.72 -28.29 -26.15
C ASP A 593 -4.09 -28.70 -25.56
N GLU A 594 -4.32 -30.01 -25.39
CA GLU A 594 -5.57 -30.54 -24.82
C GLU A 594 -5.79 -30.16 -23.33
N TYR A 595 -4.79 -29.58 -22.67
CA TYR A 595 -4.82 -29.11 -21.29
C TYR A 595 -4.83 -27.57 -21.18
N ALA A 596 -4.91 -26.84 -22.30
CA ALA A 596 -4.91 -25.37 -22.30
C ALA A 596 -6.10 -24.80 -21.53
N MET A 597 -5.83 -23.77 -20.73
CA MET A 597 -6.82 -23.05 -19.92
C MET A 597 -7.38 -21.81 -20.65
N SER A 598 -6.70 -21.37 -21.70
CA SER A 598 -7.07 -20.26 -22.57
C SER A 598 -8.23 -20.62 -23.48
N THR A 599 -9.19 -19.70 -23.63
CA THR A 599 -10.32 -19.84 -24.54
C THR A 599 -10.19 -18.80 -25.65
N LEU A 600 -9.58 -19.21 -26.76
CA LEU A 600 -9.34 -18.38 -27.94
C LEU A 600 -10.02 -18.99 -29.18
N ASP A 601 -10.55 -18.14 -30.05
CA ASP A 601 -11.03 -18.58 -31.37
C ASP A 601 -9.83 -18.93 -32.26
N GLU A 602 -9.86 -20.09 -32.93
CA GLU A 602 -8.76 -20.59 -33.80
C GLU A 602 -8.33 -19.59 -34.89
N VAL A 603 -9.21 -18.68 -35.31
CA VAL A 603 -8.93 -17.66 -36.34
C VAL A 603 -8.01 -16.54 -35.82
N ARG A 604 -7.82 -16.42 -34.51
CA ARG A 604 -7.10 -15.30 -33.88
C ARG A 604 -5.63 -15.58 -33.60
N VAL A 605 -5.21 -16.82 -33.76
CA VAL A 605 -3.88 -17.29 -33.39
C VAL A 605 -3.17 -17.83 -34.63
N ALA A 606 -1.94 -17.40 -34.88
CA ALA A 606 -1.14 -17.89 -36.00
C ALA A 606 -0.28 -19.09 -35.56
N PRO A 607 -0.01 -20.08 -36.43
CA PRO A 607 0.96 -21.13 -36.10
C PRO A 607 2.35 -20.51 -35.91
N GLY A 608 2.98 -20.81 -34.78
CA GLY A 608 4.32 -20.35 -34.43
C GLY A 608 5.42 -21.08 -35.21
N ASN A 609 6.67 -20.66 -34.99
CA ASN A 609 7.84 -21.28 -35.64
C ASN A 609 8.22 -22.65 -35.05
N ASP A 610 7.78 -22.94 -33.83
CA ASP A 610 8.00 -24.21 -33.15
C ASP A 610 6.71 -25.07 -33.16
N ASP A 611 6.87 -26.39 -33.32
CA ASP A 611 5.74 -27.33 -33.35
C ASP A 611 4.91 -27.24 -32.06
N GLY A 612 3.62 -26.94 -32.20
CA GLY A 612 2.67 -26.84 -31.08
C GLY A 612 2.58 -25.46 -30.42
N VAL A 613 3.33 -24.46 -30.89
CA VAL A 613 3.24 -23.08 -30.41
C VAL A 613 2.31 -22.25 -31.30
N SER A 614 1.54 -21.40 -30.65
CA SER A 614 0.46 -20.60 -31.20
C SER A 614 0.70 -19.12 -30.88
N VAL A 615 0.78 -18.24 -31.87
CA VAL A 615 1.17 -16.83 -31.68
C VAL A 615 -0.05 -15.92 -31.70
N LEU A 616 -0.22 -15.14 -30.62
CA LEU A 616 -1.23 -14.09 -30.50
C LEU A 616 -0.56 -12.72 -30.53
N THR A 617 -0.98 -11.85 -31.45
CA THR A 617 -0.44 -10.48 -31.57
C THR A 617 -1.51 -9.43 -31.30
N LEU A 618 -1.22 -8.55 -30.34
CA LEU A 618 -2.05 -7.39 -29.98
C LEU A 618 -1.32 -6.10 -30.36
N HIS A 619 -2.04 -5.15 -30.93
CA HIS A 619 -1.49 -3.83 -31.27
C HIS A 619 -2.26 -2.75 -30.54
N SER A 620 -1.55 -1.84 -29.89
CA SER A 620 -2.15 -0.62 -29.37
C SER A 620 -2.66 0.25 -30.53
N THR A 621 -3.65 1.08 -30.23
CA THR A 621 -4.10 2.12 -31.16
C THR A 621 -3.62 3.49 -30.68
N ALA A 622 -3.31 4.40 -31.61
CA ALA A 622 -2.83 5.75 -31.28
C ALA A 622 -3.84 6.59 -30.45
N ASP A 623 -5.11 6.19 -30.44
CA ASP A 623 -6.21 6.81 -29.70
C ASP A 623 -6.63 6.00 -28.45
N GLY A 624 -5.80 5.07 -27.99
CA GLY A 624 -6.06 4.23 -26.83
C GLY A 624 -6.28 5.03 -25.54
N VAL A 625 -7.26 4.60 -24.74
CA VAL A 625 -7.57 5.11 -23.40
C VAL A 625 -7.27 4.01 -22.39
N GLU A 626 -6.69 4.42 -21.28
CA GLU A 626 -6.29 3.54 -20.19
C GLU A 626 -7.12 3.82 -18.93
N HIS A 627 -7.45 2.77 -18.20
CA HIS A 627 -8.06 2.82 -16.88
C HIS A 627 -7.30 1.89 -15.93
N GLY A 628 -6.96 2.37 -14.72
CA GLY A 628 -6.11 1.60 -13.80
C GLY A 628 -4.62 1.69 -14.15
N ASP A 629 -3.88 0.61 -13.88
CA ASP A 629 -2.44 0.50 -14.18
C ASP A 629 -2.16 -0.76 -15.04
N PRO A 630 -2.67 -0.83 -16.28
CA PRO A 630 -2.64 -2.05 -17.09
C PRO A 630 -1.21 -2.47 -17.47
N TYR A 631 -0.27 -1.55 -17.61
CA TYR A 631 1.11 -1.88 -17.99
C TYR A 631 1.91 -2.44 -16.82
N HIS A 632 1.74 -1.89 -15.61
CA HIS A 632 2.29 -2.51 -14.42
C HIS A 632 1.69 -3.90 -14.21
N GLY A 633 0.38 -4.04 -14.42
CA GLY A 633 -0.29 -5.33 -14.40
C GLY A 633 0.27 -6.32 -15.43
N LEU A 634 0.58 -5.85 -16.65
CA LEU A 634 1.15 -6.71 -17.70
C LEU A 634 2.57 -7.16 -17.35
N ASP A 635 3.38 -6.25 -16.80
CA ASP A 635 4.73 -6.54 -16.30
C ASP A 635 4.69 -7.53 -15.13
N GLU A 636 3.75 -7.39 -14.18
CA GLU A 636 3.57 -8.35 -13.09
C GLU A 636 3.06 -9.72 -13.58
N LEU A 637 2.10 -9.72 -14.51
CA LEU A 637 1.49 -10.93 -15.05
C LEU A 637 2.48 -11.76 -15.87
N MET A 638 3.23 -11.11 -16.76
CA MET A 638 4.18 -11.79 -17.64
C MET A 638 5.54 -11.98 -16.98
N GLY A 639 5.91 -11.10 -16.04
CA GLY A 639 7.12 -11.18 -15.24
C GLY A 639 8.36 -11.41 -16.10
N ALA A 640 9.08 -12.48 -15.79
CA ALA A 640 10.32 -12.82 -16.50
C ALA A 640 10.13 -13.35 -17.93
N ARG A 641 8.88 -13.64 -18.34
CA ARG A 641 8.55 -14.05 -19.72
C ARG A 641 8.43 -12.86 -20.67
N MET A 642 8.40 -11.63 -20.14
CA MET A 642 8.31 -10.42 -20.93
C MET A 642 9.70 -9.94 -21.35
N GLU A 643 10.02 -10.07 -22.63
CA GLU A 643 11.17 -9.41 -23.23
C GLU A 643 10.77 -8.00 -23.68
N LEU A 644 11.47 -7.00 -23.12
CA LEU A 644 11.41 -5.61 -23.58
C LEU A 644 12.54 -5.38 -24.57
N ASP A 645 12.21 -4.98 -25.80
CA ASP A 645 13.24 -4.45 -26.69
C ASP A 645 13.79 -3.14 -26.11
N GLU A 646 15.09 -3.09 -25.82
CA GLU A 646 15.74 -1.80 -25.60
C GLU A 646 15.54 -0.93 -26.84
N PRO A 647 15.10 0.34 -26.71
CA PRO A 647 14.94 1.20 -27.86
C PRO A 647 16.28 1.27 -28.57
N ALA A 648 16.31 0.89 -29.85
CA ALA A 648 17.49 1.02 -30.69
C ALA A 648 18.05 2.43 -30.52
N LEU A 649 19.20 2.53 -29.85
CA LEU A 649 19.97 3.76 -29.76
C LEU A 649 20.07 4.33 -31.18
N PRO A 650 19.70 5.59 -31.43
CA PRO A 650 19.97 6.19 -32.72
C PRO A 650 21.49 6.16 -32.93
N LEU A 651 21.92 5.48 -33.99
CA LEU A 651 23.26 5.64 -34.53
C LEU A 651 23.41 7.11 -34.96
N GLU A 652 24.25 7.82 -34.18
CA GLU A 652 24.83 9.15 -34.37
C GLU A 652 23.92 10.40 -34.33
#